data_AF-A0A2P6MHN0-F1
#
_entry.id   AF-A0A2P6MHN0-F1
#
_cell.length_a   1.000
_cell.length_b   1.000
_cell.length_c   1.000
_cell.angle_alpha   90.00
_cell.angle_beta   90.00
_cell.angle_gamma   90.00
#
_symmetry.space_group_name_H-M   'P 1'
#
loop_
_entity.id
_entity.type
_entity.pdbx_description
1 polymer ?
#
loop_
_entity_poly.entity_id
_entity_poly.type
_entity_poly.pdbx_seq_one_letter_code
_entity_poly.pdbx_strand_id
1 'polypeptide(L)'
;MKHILTAAAGVAVFAAGAGTLSAAEEHTYLILFEDEAAPEMVEEAGGDVDLVLEELDLITAALSEEEAAALLLEDEILSIDVDEETQLELPIEEPADDGLFSIASTNWGYNKVNVQSAADAGLDGSGISVAVLDTGISTTHPDLDVADGYNFFSNNTNYDDDNGHGSHVAGILAGTGNLTGVAPGVDLYAVKIMDDRGQGRHSVMAAGIDWALEKDIDIINMSIGGEETSRTLELATRRAEEHGTMLVAAAGNRGATAGLTTTVDYPGRLDNVIAVGALDQQDRRASFSGYGPQVEVSAPGTGIYSAGTGRTYLRKSGTSMATPYVSGMLAIMMEAQPSKEPVELRSQLRTWVQPLGTTQPNRNTGYGRVIFPNNIEIEEAPAEPVIDIQARADSITTERATVNVNWEDRERPEGSTYVLRRNGERVYAGTDQRYTDTITADGDYRYTVRVRQSSDNVSPVMTSSELRIRLNDPYADVLSRYHDVAENGWYVSEVAPLIEKGLIGGYESAEGPELRPLQPITRAEAVTILARERGWNTIDRSTTFPDVSDRHFARGSIAEAERRNVIGGYADGTVRPNDPISRAELTVMLSRVYSYPAQREAPAFTDVRTDRYYSGSLLQLLRAGIIDGYPDNTFRPDNEVTRAEFAVMVNRTLNQ
;
A
#
# COMPACT_ATOMS: atom_id res chain seq x y z
N MET A 1 -2.71 -33.33 -15.69
CA MET A 1 -3.71 -34.17 -14.99
C MET A 1 -4.42 -33.21 -14.06
N LYS A 2 -5.64 -32.78 -14.42
CA LYS A 2 -6.43 -31.83 -13.63
C LYS A 2 -6.92 -32.53 -12.36
N HIS A 3 -6.75 -31.92 -11.19
CA HIS A 3 -7.10 -32.54 -9.90
C HIS A 3 -7.92 -31.57 -9.04
N ILE A 4 -8.98 -32.09 -8.41
CA ILE A 4 -9.68 -31.45 -7.29
C ILE A 4 -9.08 -32.01 -6.01
N LEU A 5 -8.53 -31.15 -5.14
CA LEU A 5 -8.30 -31.49 -3.74
C LEU A 5 -9.50 -31.00 -2.93
N THR A 6 -10.52 -31.85 -2.83
CA THR A 6 -11.67 -31.61 -1.95
C THR A 6 -11.20 -31.59 -0.51
N ALA A 7 -11.67 -30.60 0.26
CA ALA A 7 -11.70 -30.65 1.71
C ALA A 7 -12.27 -32.01 2.16
N ALA A 8 -11.66 -32.58 3.19
CA ALA A 8 -12.04 -33.89 3.73
C ALA A 8 -13.47 -33.85 4.33
N ALA A 9 -14.50 -34.02 3.50
CA ALA A 9 -15.85 -34.37 3.91
C ALA A 9 -16.40 -35.42 2.92
N GLY A 10 -16.76 -36.58 3.47
CA GLY A 10 -16.99 -37.80 2.70
C GLY A 10 -18.07 -37.69 1.61
N VAL A 11 -17.81 -38.35 0.48
CA VAL A 11 -18.80 -38.66 -0.56
C VAL A 11 -20.00 -39.37 0.07
N ALA A 12 -21.05 -38.62 0.36
CA ALA A 12 -22.38 -39.15 0.62
C ALA A 12 -23.16 -39.06 -0.69
N VAL A 13 -23.30 -40.19 -1.39
CA VAL A 13 -24.24 -40.32 -2.50
C VAL A 13 -25.65 -40.14 -1.94
N PHE A 14 -26.23 -38.93 -2.06
CA PHE A 14 -27.63 -38.70 -1.75
C PHE A 14 -28.49 -39.02 -2.97
N ALA A 15 -29.22 -40.13 -2.86
CA ALA A 15 -30.35 -40.44 -3.73
C ALA A 15 -31.42 -39.35 -3.57
N ALA A 16 -31.97 -38.90 -4.71
CA ALA A 16 -32.98 -37.86 -4.83
C ALA A 16 -34.12 -38.01 -3.81
N GLY A 17 -34.17 -37.07 -2.87
CA GLY A 17 -35.29 -36.86 -1.96
C GLY A 17 -35.57 -35.37 -1.89
N ALA A 18 -36.77 -34.95 -2.31
CA ALA A 18 -37.20 -33.57 -2.30
C ALA A 18 -37.15 -33.00 -0.87
N GLY A 19 -36.15 -32.16 -0.61
CA GLY A 19 -35.95 -31.40 0.62
C GLY A 19 -35.52 -29.99 0.25
N THR A 20 -35.94 -29.03 1.05
CA THR A 20 -35.72 -27.58 0.90
C THR A 20 -34.31 -27.21 0.45
N LEU A 21 -34.19 -26.46 -0.65
CA LEU A 21 -32.94 -25.84 -1.11
C LEU A 21 -32.35 -24.98 0.01
N SER A 22 -31.29 -25.50 0.64
CA SER A 22 -30.28 -24.67 1.29
C SER A 22 -29.61 -23.84 0.20
N ALA A 23 -29.26 -22.58 0.48
CA ALA A 23 -28.31 -21.87 -0.38
C ALA A 23 -27.03 -22.73 -0.47
N ALA A 24 -26.46 -22.83 -1.67
CA ALA A 24 -25.16 -23.49 -1.84
C ALA A 24 -24.13 -22.72 -1.01
N GLU A 25 -23.27 -23.44 -0.29
CA GLU A 25 -22.20 -22.84 0.50
C GLU A 25 -21.11 -22.38 -0.48
N GLU A 26 -20.85 -21.08 -0.54
CA GLU A 26 -19.82 -20.49 -1.40
C GLU A 26 -18.48 -20.45 -0.64
N HIS A 27 -17.41 -20.78 -1.35
CA HIS A 27 -16.04 -20.72 -0.85
C HIS A 27 -15.21 -19.81 -1.76
N THR A 28 -14.22 -19.10 -1.20
CA THR A 28 -13.19 -18.46 -2.04
C THR A 28 -12.26 -19.55 -2.57
N TYR A 29 -12.11 -19.58 -3.90
CA TYR A 29 -11.20 -20.45 -4.59
C TYR A 29 -10.05 -19.66 -5.23
N LEU A 30 -8.95 -20.37 -5.42
CA LEU A 30 -7.75 -19.98 -6.14
C LEU A 30 -7.79 -20.67 -7.50
N ILE A 31 -7.99 -19.90 -8.56
CA ILE A 31 -8.22 -20.40 -9.92
C ILE A 31 -6.99 -20.06 -10.73
N LEU A 32 -6.21 -21.08 -11.04
CA LEU A 32 -4.97 -20.95 -11.80
C LEU A 32 -5.21 -21.31 -13.27
N PHE A 33 -4.73 -20.45 -14.16
CA PHE A 33 -4.83 -20.62 -15.61
C PHE A 33 -3.56 -21.28 -16.19
N GLU A 34 -3.69 -21.97 -17.32
CA GLU A 34 -2.54 -22.52 -18.07
C GLU A 34 -1.72 -21.39 -18.73
N ASP A 35 -2.40 -20.35 -19.21
CA ASP A 35 -1.87 -19.14 -19.82
C ASP A 35 -2.45 -17.91 -19.07
N GLU A 36 -2.77 -16.82 -19.76
CA GLU A 36 -3.27 -15.56 -19.20
C GLU A 36 -4.57 -15.73 -18.38
N ALA A 37 -4.65 -15.06 -17.22
CA ALA A 37 -5.84 -15.05 -16.38
C ALA A 37 -7.05 -14.44 -17.12
N ALA A 38 -8.19 -15.15 -17.12
CA ALA A 38 -9.41 -14.74 -17.82
C ALA A 38 -10.57 -14.50 -16.83
N PRO A 39 -10.73 -13.30 -16.26
CA PRO A 39 -11.77 -13.01 -15.26
C PRO A 39 -13.18 -13.18 -15.82
N GLU A 40 -13.41 -12.86 -17.08
CA GLU A 40 -14.69 -13.05 -17.75
C GLU A 40 -15.14 -14.53 -17.76
N MET A 41 -14.20 -15.48 -17.84
CA MET A 41 -14.52 -16.91 -17.80
C MET A 41 -15.05 -17.32 -16.42
N VAL A 42 -14.48 -16.76 -15.36
CA VAL A 42 -14.91 -17.01 -13.98
C VAL A 42 -16.28 -16.39 -13.72
N GLU A 43 -16.51 -15.16 -14.18
CA GLU A 43 -17.80 -14.47 -14.09
C GLU A 43 -18.90 -15.22 -14.88
N GLU A 44 -18.59 -15.72 -16.08
CA GLU A 44 -19.53 -16.52 -16.89
C GLU A 44 -19.90 -17.86 -16.24
N ALA A 45 -18.97 -18.45 -15.48
CA ALA A 45 -19.21 -19.64 -14.68
C ALA A 45 -20.03 -19.38 -13.40
N GLY A 46 -20.37 -18.11 -13.12
CA GLY A 46 -21.16 -17.70 -11.96
C GLY A 46 -20.34 -17.19 -10.77
N GLY A 47 -19.01 -17.13 -10.89
CA GLY A 47 -18.13 -16.68 -9.82
C GLY A 47 -18.11 -15.18 -9.62
N ASP A 48 -17.89 -14.75 -8.38
CA ASP A 48 -17.62 -13.36 -8.01
C ASP A 48 -16.10 -13.16 -7.90
N VAL A 49 -15.50 -12.43 -8.84
CA VAL A 49 -14.05 -12.24 -8.91
C VAL A 49 -13.60 -11.23 -7.86
N ASP A 50 -12.76 -11.69 -6.92
CA ASP A 50 -12.19 -10.87 -5.85
C ASP A 50 -10.90 -10.16 -6.29
N LEU A 51 -9.95 -10.91 -6.87
CA LEU A 51 -8.63 -10.41 -7.31
C LEU A 51 -8.18 -11.13 -8.58
N VAL A 52 -7.45 -10.40 -9.43
CA VAL A 52 -6.72 -10.93 -10.58
C VAL A 52 -5.24 -10.69 -10.33
N LEU A 53 -4.44 -11.76 -10.33
CA LEU A 53 -3.00 -11.76 -10.12
C LEU A 53 -2.32 -12.07 -11.45
N GLU A 54 -1.98 -11.03 -12.20
CA GLU A 54 -1.54 -11.14 -13.60
C GLU A 54 -0.18 -11.84 -13.72
N GLU A 55 0.79 -11.55 -12.84
CA GLU A 55 2.12 -12.20 -12.92
C GLU A 55 2.08 -13.66 -12.44
N LEU A 56 1.00 -14.09 -11.78
CA LEU A 56 0.72 -15.48 -11.37
C LEU A 56 -0.28 -16.22 -12.26
N ASP A 57 -0.92 -15.54 -13.22
CA ASP A 57 -2.06 -16.05 -13.99
C ASP A 57 -3.13 -16.70 -13.08
N LEU A 58 -3.46 -16.01 -11.99
CA LEU A 58 -4.32 -16.55 -10.94
C LEU A 58 -5.45 -15.60 -10.62
N ILE A 59 -6.65 -16.14 -10.45
CA ILE A 59 -7.82 -15.41 -9.99
C ILE A 59 -8.26 -15.94 -8.64
N THR A 60 -8.60 -15.05 -7.72
CA THR A 60 -9.32 -15.41 -6.50
C THR A 60 -10.78 -15.07 -6.71
N ALA A 61 -11.70 -16.01 -6.48
CA ALA A 61 -13.13 -15.76 -6.66
C ALA A 61 -13.98 -16.59 -5.71
N ALA A 62 -15.12 -16.04 -5.30
CA ALA A 62 -16.15 -16.80 -4.61
C ALA A 62 -16.93 -17.66 -5.62
N LEU A 63 -16.97 -18.97 -5.39
CA LEU A 63 -17.71 -19.94 -6.20
C LEU A 63 -18.41 -20.95 -5.28
N SER A 64 -19.51 -21.54 -5.75
CA SER A 64 -20.01 -22.80 -5.20
C SER A 64 -19.15 -23.99 -5.66
N GLU A 65 -19.22 -25.11 -4.93
CA GLU A 65 -18.52 -26.35 -5.33
C GLU A 65 -18.90 -26.82 -6.74
N GLU A 66 -20.16 -26.59 -7.17
CA GLU A 66 -20.64 -26.99 -8.49
C GLU A 66 -20.03 -26.11 -9.60
N GLU A 67 -19.93 -24.81 -9.37
CA GLU A 67 -19.32 -23.85 -10.31
C GLU A 67 -17.81 -24.06 -10.42
N ALA A 68 -17.11 -24.27 -9.30
CA ALA A 68 -15.70 -24.62 -9.29
C ALA A 68 -15.42 -25.95 -10.02
N ALA A 69 -16.27 -26.97 -9.82
CA ALA A 69 -16.14 -28.24 -10.52
C ALA A 69 -16.41 -28.12 -12.03
N ALA A 70 -17.32 -27.24 -12.44
CA ALA A 70 -17.58 -26.95 -13.85
C ALA A 70 -16.39 -26.22 -14.49
N LEU A 71 -15.89 -25.17 -13.84
CA LEU A 71 -14.78 -24.36 -14.33
C LEU A 71 -13.49 -25.18 -14.50
N LEU A 72 -13.22 -26.14 -13.61
CA LEU A 72 -12.05 -27.03 -13.74
C LEU A 72 -12.07 -27.90 -15.01
N LEU A 73 -13.21 -28.07 -15.67
CA LEU A 73 -13.29 -28.83 -16.91
C LEU A 73 -12.77 -28.04 -18.12
N GLU A 74 -12.71 -26.71 -18.04
CA GLU A 74 -12.24 -25.83 -19.12
C GLU A 74 -10.74 -26.01 -19.36
N ASP A 75 -10.32 -26.05 -20.63
CA ASP A 75 -8.96 -26.39 -21.05
C ASP A 75 -7.92 -25.39 -20.53
N GLU A 76 -8.33 -24.14 -20.37
CA GLU A 76 -7.56 -23.00 -19.87
C GLU A 76 -7.27 -23.08 -18.36
N ILE A 77 -7.98 -23.92 -17.61
CA ILE A 77 -7.83 -24.02 -16.14
C ILE A 77 -6.84 -25.13 -15.78
N LEU A 78 -5.75 -24.73 -15.12
CA LEU A 78 -4.70 -25.63 -14.66
C LEU A 78 -5.04 -26.26 -13.30
N SER A 79 -5.55 -25.48 -12.35
CA SER A 79 -6.01 -25.97 -11.04
C SER A 79 -7.00 -25.03 -10.37
N ILE A 80 -7.85 -25.59 -9.51
CA ILE A 80 -8.70 -24.83 -8.59
C ILE A 80 -8.49 -25.38 -7.18
N ASP A 81 -8.03 -24.53 -6.26
CA ASP A 81 -7.81 -24.87 -4.85
C ASP A 81 -8.74 -24.06 -3.94
N VAL A 82 -9.15 -24.63 -2.81
CA VAL A 82 -9.79 -23.84 -1.75
C VAL A 82 -8.76 -22.92 -1.12
N ASP A 83 -9.14 -21.68 -0.83
CA ASP A 83 -8.26 -20.72 -0.18
C ASP A 83 -8.13 -20.98 1.33
N GLU A 84 -7.11 -21.77 1.67
CA GLU A 84 -6.75 -22.21 3.02
C GLU A 84 -6.30 -21.06 3.93
N GLU A 85 -6.71 -21.13 5.19
CA GLU A 85 -6.26 -20.20 6.24
C GLU A 85 -4.81 -20.52 6.66
N THR A 86 -4.03 -19.46 6.88
CA THR A 86 -2.72 -19.54 7.53
C THR A 86 -2.75 -18.71 8.81
N GLN A 87 -2.02 -19.13 9.83
CA GLN A 87 -1.98 -18.43 11.10
C GLN A 87 -0.53 -18.22 11.51
N LEU A 88 -0.23 -16.99 11.90
CA LEU A 88 1.03 -16.64 12.55
C LEU A 88 1.16 -17.48 13.84
N GLU A 89 2.18 -18.33 13.90
CA GLU A 89 2.55 -18.96 15.16
C GLU A 89 3.09 -17.90 16.11
N LEU A 90 2.25 -17.46 17.05
CA LEU A 90 2.50 -16.31 17.91
C LEU A 90 3.91 -16.37 18.52
N PRO A 91 4.75 -15.34 18.30
CA PRO A 91 6.05 -15.29 18.92
C PRO A 91 5.90 -15.22 20.44
N ILE A 92 6.90 -15.72 21.16
CA ILE A 92 6.95 -15.56 22.60
C ILE A 92 7.35 -14.11 22.87
N GLU A 93 6.38 -13.28 23.26
CA GLU A 93 6.64 -11.94 23.78
C GLU A 93 7.21 -12.00 25.19
N GLU A 94 8.36 -11.38 25.38
CA GLU A 94 8.96 -11.21 26.70
C GLU A 94 8.63 -9.79 27.20
N PRO A 95 8.28 -9.61 28.50
CA PRO A 95 8.03 -8.29 29.04
C PRO A 95 9.25 -7.39 28.80
N ALA A 96 9.01 -6.20 28.22
CA ALA A 96 10.03 -5.18 28.12
C ALA A 96 10.42 -4.75 29.54
N ASP A 97 11.63 -5.10 29.96
CA ASP A 97 12.14 -4.77 31.29
C ASP A 97 12.25 -3.24 31.41
N ASP A 98 11.80 -2.71 32.54
CA ASP A 98 11.70 -1.28 32.85
C ASP A 98 13.05 -0.68 33.26
N GLY A 99 13.98 -0.66 32.30
CA GLY A 99 15.14 0.22 32.34
C GLY A 99 16.48 -0.46 32.64
N LEU A 100 17.50 0.01 31.91
CA LEU A 100 18.92 -0.36 32.00
C LEU A 100 19.30 -1.71 31.34
N PHE A 101 18.89 -1.92 30.09
CA PHE A 101 19.62 -2.84 29.21
C PHE A 101 20.89 -2.17 28.68
N SER A 102 22.04 -2.82 28.87
CA SER A 102 23.27 -2.41 28.20
C SER A 102 23.12 -2.59 26.68
N ILE A 103 23.68 -1.68 25.88
CA ILE A 103 23.72 -1.80 24.40
C ILE A 103 24.20 -3.20 23.96
N ALA A 104 25.07 -3.84 24.73
CA ALA A 104 25.58 -5.19 24.48
C ALA A 104 24.52 -6.31 24.58
N SER A 105 23.51 -6.21 25.43
CA SER A 105 22.42 -7.20 25.56
C SER A 105 21.27 -6.97 24.58
N THR A 106 21.14 -5.75 24.06
CA THR A 106 20.20 -5.39 23.00
C THR A 106 20.69 -5.88 21.63
N ASN A 107 22.00 -5.89 21.40
CA ASN A 107 22.60 -6.13 20.08
C ASN A 107 23.22 -7.53 19.89
N TRP A 108 22.91 -8.50 20.77
CA TRP A 108 23.63 -9.78 20.80
C TRP A 108 23.53 -10.57 19.48
N GLY A 109 22.38 -10.52 18.82
CA GLY A 109 22.13 -11.23 17.56
C GLY A 109 23.00 -10.67 16.43
N TYR A 110 22.97 -9.35 16.25
CA TYR A 110 23.82 -8.64 15.29
C TYR A 110 25.32 -8.90 15.51
N ASN A 111 25.77 -8.92 16.78
CA ASN A 111 27.14 -9.30 17.12
C ASN A 111 27.46 -10.76 16.76
N LYS A 112 26.50 -11.69 16.95
CA LYS A 112 26.68 -13.12 16.66
C LYS A 112 26.76 -13.44 15.17
N VAL A 113 26.12 -12.63 14.33
CA VAL A 113 26.20 -12.74 12.87
C VAL A 113 27.26 -11.81 12.26
N ASN A 114 28.00 -11.06 13.08
CA ASN A 114 29.10 -10.19 12.66
C ASN A 114 28.69 -9.06 11.69
N VAL A 115 27.52 -8.45 11.87
CA VAL A 115 27.03 -7.35 11.00
C VAL A 115 28.05 -6.22 10.84
N GLN A 116 28.84 -5.94 11.88
CA GLN A 116 29.87 -4.90 11.84
C GLN A 116 30.85 -5.07 10.68
N SER A 117 31.15 -6.30 10.25
CA SER A 117 32.05 -6.53 9.12
C SER A 117 31.49 -6.03 7.78
N ALA A 118 30.17 -6.04 7.59
CA ALA A 118 29.52 -5.43 6.43
C ALA A 118 29.63 -3.91 6.48
N ALA A 119 29.30 -3.31 7.64
CA ALA A 119 29.42 -1.87 7.85
C ALA A 119 30.87 -1.37 7.70
N ASP A 120 31.85 -2.10 8.21
CA ASP A 120 33.28 -1.79 8.05
C ASP A 120 33.74 -1.87 6.59
N ALA A 121 33.08 -2.70 5.78
CA ALA A 121 33.28 -2.80 4.34
C ALA A 121 32.50 -1.72 3.55
N GLY A 122 31.70 -0.90 4.22
CA GLY A 122 30.88 0.15 3.62
C GLY A 122 29.60 -0.36 2.94
N LEU A 123 29.16 -1.57 3.31
CA LEU A 123 27.96 -2.21 2.80
C LEU A 123 26.82 -2.06 3.80
N ASP A 124 25.63 -1.69 3.32
CA ASP A 124 24.43 -1.53 4.13
C ASP A 124 23.14 -2.03 3.46
N GLY A 125 23.23 -2.64 2.27
CA GLY A 125 22.11 -3.15 1.47
C GLY A 125 21.58 -2.13 0.47
N SER A 126 22.27 -1.00 0.29
CA SER A 126 21.90 0.05 -0.66
C SER A 126 21.61 -0.48 -2.06
N GLY A 127 20.50 -0.03 -2.63
CA GLY A 127 20.07 -0.39 -3.98
C GLY A 127 19.40 -1.75 -4.10
N ILE A 128 19.23 -2.48 -3.00
CA ILE A 128 18.51 -3.75 -2.95
C ILE A 128 17.13 -3.54 -2.34
N SER A 129 16.11 -4.11 -2.97
CA SER A 129 14.72 -4.04 -2.53
C SER A 129 14.31 -5.28 -1.74
N VAL A 130 13.65 -5.07 -0.61
CA VAL A 130 13.21 -6.16 0.28
C VAL A 130 11.75 -5.96 0.70
N ALA A 131 10.88 -6.90 0.32
CA ALA A 131 9.50 -6.93 0.75
C ALA A 131 9.33 -7.80 1.99
N VAL A 132 8.70 -7.24 3.02
CA VAL A 132 8.30 -7.96 4.23
C VAL A 132 6.81 -8.29 4.13
N LEU A 133 6.52 -9.56 3.84
CA LEU A 133 5.18 -10.12 3.76
C LEU A 133 4.73 -10.56 5.16
N ASP A 134 3.96 -9.71 5.84
CA ASP A 134 3.68 -9.83 7.28
C ASP A 134 2.39 -9.07 7.70
N THR A 135 2.28 -8.63 8.96
CA THR A 135 1.13 -7.87 9.51
C THR A 135 1.12 -6.38 9.14
N GLY A 136 2.03 -5.95 8.27
CA GLY A 136 2.29 -4.54 7.94
C GLY A 136 3.55 -4.01 8.63
N ILE A 137 3.90 -2.75 8.36
CA ILE A 137 5.05 -2.08 9.00
C ILE A 137 4.60 -0.72 9.52
N SER A 138 4.97 -0.39 10.76
CA SER A 138 4.58 0.88 11.36
C SER A 138 5.22 2.07 10.65
N THR A 139 4.37 2.86 10.00
CA THR A 139 4.73 4.05 9.21
C THR A 139 5.12 5.26 10.06
N THR A 140 4.93 5.16 11.38
CA THR A 140 5.22 6.24 12.34
C THR A 140 6.42 5.95 13.24
N HIS A 141 7.07 4.79 13.07
CA HIS A 141 8.23 4.41 13.87
C HIS A 141 9.49 5.15 13.40
N PRO A 142 10.23 5.85 14.29
CA PRO A 142 11.34 6.72 13.88
C PRO A 142 12.56 5.97 13.31
N ASP A 143 12.66 4.66 13.56
CA ASP A 143 13.74 3.82 13.05
C ASP A 143 13.33 3.00 11.81
N LEU A 144 12.11 3.14 11.29
CA LEU A 144 11.64 2.41 10.12
C LEU A 144 11.37 3.39 8.98
N ASP A 145 11.98 3.15 7.83
CA ASP A 145 11.77 3.91 6.61
C ASP A 145 11.23 2.96 5.54
N VAL A 146 9.96 3.15 5.13
CA VAL A 146 9.25 2.25 4.20
C VAL A 146 9.09 2.98 2.88
N ALA A 147 9.60 2.39 1.81
CA ALA A 147 9.59 2.97 0.47
C ALA A 147 8.19 2.97 -0.17
N ASP A 148 7.49 1.84 -0.08
CA ASP A 148 6.12 1.64 -0.57
C ASP A 148 5.47 0.44 0.13
N GLY A 149 4.17 0.24 -0.03
CA GLY A 149 3.49 -0.90 0.54
C GLY A 149 2.03 -1.02 0.12
N TYR A 150 1.46 -2.19 0.39
CA TYR A 150 0.06 -2.47 0.13
C TYR A 150 -0.51 -3.43 1.18
N ASN A 151 -1.81 -3.31 1.45
CA ASN A 151 -2.54 -4.20 2.33
C ASN A 151 -3.47 -5.08 1.52
N PHE A 152 -3.01 -6.29 1.22
CA PHE A 152 -3.75 -7.31 0.52
C PHE A 152 -4.82 -7.96 1.39
N PHE A 153 -4.68 -7.92 2.73
CA PHE A 153 -5.68 -8.49 3.62
C PHE A 153 -7.00 -7.69 3.58
N SER A 154 -6.93 -6.36 3.51
CA SER A 154 -8.10 -5.47 3.43
C SER A 154 -8.24 -4.76 2.09
N ASN A 155 -7.47 -5.18 1.09
CA ASN A 155 -7.40 -4.63 -0.27
C ASN A 155 -7.38 -3.10 -0.32
N ASN A 156 -6.38 -2.47 0.31
CA ASN A 156 -6.21 -1.02 0.31
C ASN A 156 -4.73 -0.62 0.52
N THR A 157 -4.46 0.69 0.48
CA THR A 157 -3.11 1.24 0.63
C THR A 157 -2.68 1.45 2.09
N ASN A 158 -3.47 1.04 3.09
CA ASN A 158 -3.09 1.16 4.49
C ASN A 158 -2.33 -0.09 4.96
N TYR A 159 -1.01 -0.06 4.80
CA TYR A 159 -0.07 -1.10 5.25
C TYR A 159 0.49 -0.87 6.66
N ASP A 160 -0.08 0.07 7.44
CA ASP A 160 0.34 0.31 8.82
C ASP A 160 0.08 -0.92 9.70
N ASP A 161 1.05 -1.19 10.57
CA ASP A 161 1.03 -2.39 11.42
C ASP A 161 0.14 -2.19 12.65
N ASP A 162 -0.85 -3.06 12.80
CA ASP A 162 -1.80 -3.10 13.93
C ASP A 162 -1.55 -4.29 14.88
N ASN A 163 -0.60 -5.16 14.55
CA ASN A 163 -0.21 -6.31 15.36
C ASN A 163 1.16 -6.08 16.06
N GLY A 164 2.13 -5.51 15.32
CA GLY A 164 3.50 -5.26 15.78
C GLY A 164 4.52 -6.32 15.38
N HIS A 165 4.10 -7.43 14.76
CA HIS A 165 5.02 -8.47 14.30
C HIS A 165 5.86 -8.01 13.11
N GLY A 166 5.22 -7.49 12.06
CA GLY A 166 5.91 -7.03 10.86
C GLY A 166 6.85 -5.85 11.12
N SER A 167 6.48 -4.90 11.99
CA SER A 167 7.38 -3.83 12.44
C SER A 167 8.63 -4.37 13.16
N HIS A 168 8.46 -5.43 13.95
CA HIS A 168 9.58 -6.06 14.64
C HIS A 168 10.52 -6.80 13.69
N VAL A 169 9.97 -7.47 12.67
CA VAL A 169 10.75 -8.11 11.60
C VAL A 169 11.50 -7.06 10.78
N ALA A 170 10.81 -6.01 10.35
CA ALA A 170 11.36 -4.88 9.61
C ALA A 170 12.50 -4.19 10.35
N GLY A 171 12.38 -3.98 11.66
CA GLY A 171 13.45 -3.38 12.45
C GLY A 171 14.71 -4.22 12.53
N ILE A 172 14.59 -5.56 12.55
CA ILE A 172 15.75 -6.46 12.53
C ILE A 172 16.48 -6.35 11.19
N LEU A 173 15.70 -6.24 10.11
CA LEU A 173 16.20 -6.20 8.76
C LEU A 173 16.85 -4.86 8.43
N ALA A 174 16.12 -3.76 8.62
CA ALA A 174 16.41 -2.45 8.02
C ALA A 174 16.23 -1.26 8.99
N GLY A 175 16.30 -1.46 10.31
CA GLY A 175 16.26 -0.33 11.25
C GLY A 175 17.32 0.73 10.94
N THR A 176 16.98 2.01 10.88
CA THR A 176 17.91 3.10 10.48
C THR A 176 18.30 4.06 11.61
N GLY A 177 17.73 3.88 12.80
CA GLY A 177 17.83 4.84 13.91
C GLY A 177 18.49 4.27 15.16
N ASN A 178 17.79 4.34 16.29
CA ASN A 178 18.30 3.81 17.57
C ASN A 178 18.53 2.29 17.51
N LEU A 179 17.72 1.60 16.71
CA LEU A 179 17.96 0.25 16.21
C LEU A 179 18.59 0.35 14.82
N THR A 180 19.77 -0.25 14.64
CA THR A 180 20.37 -0.45 13.32
C THR A 180 20.19 -1.89 12.90
N GLY A 181 19.46 -2.10 11.79
CA GLY A 181 19.18 -3.41 11.21
C GLY A 181 20.42 -4.06 10.60
N VAL A 182 20.25 -5.25 10.03
CA VAL A 182 21.32 -5.96 9.31
C VAL A 182 21.71 -5.25 8.03
N ALA A 183 20.72 -4.71 7.31
CA ALA A 183 20.88 -4.01 6.04
C ALA A 183 20.03 -2.73 6.06
N PRO A 184 20.48 -1.66 6.75
CA PRO A 184 19.69 -0.44 6.94
C PRO A 184 19.52 0.42 5.67
N GLY A 185 20.24 0.12 4.58
CA GLY A 185 20.18 0.86 3.31
C GLY A 185 19.23 0.28 2.27
N VAL A 186 18.55 -0.84 2.57
CA VAL A 186 17.61 -1.46 1.61
C VAL A 186 16.39 -0.58 1.36
N ASP A 187 15.83 -0.68 0.17
CA ASP A 187 14.49 -0.17 -0.11
C ASP A 187 13.47 -1.14 0.51
N LEU A 188 12.92 -0.79 1.68
CA LEU A 188 12.03 -1.64 2.46
C LEU A 188 10.57 -1.48 2.02
N TYR A 189 9.90 -2.59 1.69
CA TYR A 189 8.51 -2.62 1.26
C TYR A 189 7.61 -3.34 2.28
N ALA A 190 6.47 -2.73 2.60
CA ALA A 190 5.49 -3.27 3.55
C ALA A 190 4.35 -3.98 2.81
N VAL A 191 4.31 -5.32 2.88
CA VAL A 191 3.25 -6.11 2.22
C VAL A 191 2.41 -6.75 3.30
N LYS A 192 1.29 -6.11 3.64
CA LYS A 192 0.40 -6.58 4.70
C LYS A 192 -0.53 -7.66 4.16
N ILE A 193 -0.32 -8.88 4.64
CA ILE A 193 -1.05 -10.09 4.23
C ILE A 193 -1.76 -10.80 5.40
N MET A 194 -1.73 -10.18 6.58
CA MET A 194 -2.35 -10.70 7.81
C MET A 194 -3.15 -9.61 8.53
N ASP A 195 -4.12 -10.05 9.33
CA ASP A 195 -4.92 -9.19 10.21
C ASP A 195 -4.24 -8.84 11.54
N ASP A 196 -4.97 -8.11 12.39
CA ASP A 196 -4.52 -7.67 13.72
C ASP A 196 -4.24 -8.82 14.70
N ARG A 197 -4.71 -10.03 14.40
CA ARG A 197 -4.49 -11.27 15.17
C ARG A 197 -3.44 -12.17 14.54
N GLY A 198 -2.84 -11.78 13.42
CA GLY A 198 -1.88 -12.59 12.67
C GLY A 198 -2.53 -13.74 11.89
N GLN A 199 -3.80 -13.62 11.51
CA GLN A 199 -4.48 -14.57 10.63
C GLN A 199 -4.33 -14.09 9.18
N GLY A 200 -4.05 -15.01 8.26
CA GLY A 200 -3.90 -14.74 6.83
C GLY A 200 -4.45 -15.89 5.99
N ARG A 201 -4.28 -15.81 4.67
CA ARG A 201 -4.71 -16.85 3.73
C ARG A 201 -3.64 -17.08 2.68
N HIS A 202 -3.61 -18.28 2.09
CA HIS A 202 -2.65 -18.56 1.01
C HIS A 202 -2.89 -17.67 -0.22
N SER A 203 -4.13 -17.28 -0.53
CA SER A 203 -4.46 -16.29 -1.56
C SER A 203 -3.77 -14.95 -1.35
N VAL A 204 -3.88 -14.41 -0.14
CA VAL A 204 -3.35 -13.09 0.22
C VAL A 204 -1.82 -13.13 0.22
N MET A 205 -1.23 -14.26 0.63
CA MET A 205 0.22 -14.48 0.49
C MET A 205 0.65 -14.52 -0.96
N ALA A 206 -0.07 -15.24 -1.83
CA ALA A 206 0.23 -15.29 -3.26
C ALA A 206 0.07 -13.93 -3.92
N ALA A 207 -0.96 -13.15 -3.57
CA ALA A 207 -1.14 -11.77 -4.03
C ALA A 207 0.01 -10.85 -3.58
N GLY A 208 0.49 -11.02 -2.35
CA GLY A 208 1.68 -10.30 -1.87
C GLY A 208 2.96 -10.68 -2.63
N ILE A 209 3.11 -11.95 -3.03
CA ILE A 209 4.22 -12.40 -3.88
C ILE A 209 4.08 -11.80 -5.28
N ASP A 210 2.90 -11.92 -5.90
CA ASP A 210 2.59 -11.35 -7.22
C ASP A 210 2.96 -9.87 -7.31
N TRP A 211 2.52 -9.08 -6.32
CA TRP A 211 2.86 -7.66 -6.23
C TRP A 211 4.35 -7.39 -6.05
N ALA A 212 5.05 -8.24 -5.28
CA ALA A 212 6.49 -8.12 -5.14
C ALA A 212 7.21 -8.40 -6.48
N LEU A 213 6.71 -9.32 -7.31
CA LEU A 213 7.21 -9.54 -8.68
C LEU A 213 6.88 -8.36 -9.59
N GLU A 214 5.65 -7.85 -9.52
CA GLU A 214 5.22 -6.65 -10.24
C GLU A 214 6.15 -5.48 -9.91
N LYS A 215 6.65 -5.37 -8.68
CA LYS A 215 7.58 -4.33 -8.21
C LYS A 215 9.07 -4.62 -8.43
N ASP A 216 9.44 -5.74 -9.07
CA ASP A 216 10.84 -6.20 -9.25
C ASP A 216 11.59 -6.31 -7.89
N ILE A 217 10.93 -6.82 -6.86
CA ILE A 217 11.55 -7.00 -5.54
C ILE A 217 12.64 -8.08 -5.59
N ASP A 218 13.81 -7.78 -5.04
CA ASP A 218 14.96 -8.69 -5.06
C ASP A 218 14.84 -9.79 -4.00
N ILE A 219 14.31 -9.47 -2.81
CA ILE A 219 14.16 -10.40 -1.68
C ILE A 219 12.77 -10.30 -1.05
N ILE A 220 12.10 -11.43 -0.87
CA ILE A 220 10.85 -11.54 -0.12
C ILE A 220 11.13 -12.24 1.21
N ASN A 221 10.87 -11.53 2.31
CA ASN A 221 10.93 -12.04 3.68
C ASN A 221 9.53 -12.45 4.16
N MET A 222 9.33 -13.74 4.39
CA MET A 222 8.10 -14.33 4.94
C MET A 222 8.36 -14.86 6.35
N SER A 223 8.22 -13.99 7.35
CA SER A 223 8.39 -14.38 8.76
C SER A 223 7.14 -15.08 9.33
N ILE A 224 6.48 -15.85 8.49
CA ILE A 224 5.15 -16.45 8.64
C ILE A 224 5.15 -17.85 8.03
N GLY A 225 4.22 -18.71 8.44
CA GLY A 225 4.06 -20.03 7.82
C GLY A 225 2.96 -20.86 8.46
N GLY A 226 2.65 -21.99 7.83
CA GLY A 226 1.65 -22.96 8.29
C GLY A 226 2.04 -24.41 8.01
N GLU A 227 1.25 -25.36 8.52
CA GLU A 227 1.55 -26.79 8.37
C GLU A 227 1.31 -27.32 6.96
N GLU A 228 0.34 -26.72 6.28
CA GLU A 228 -0.19 -27.12 4.97
C GLU A 228 0.39 -26.25 3.86
N THR A 229 0.42 -26.81 2.65
CA THR A 229 0.78 -26.08 1.42
C THR A 229 -0.44 -26.02 0.51
N SER A 230 -0.43 -25.09 -0.45
CA SER A 230 -1.35 -25.10 -1.58
C SER A 230 -0.56 -25.11 -2.88
N ARG A 231 -1.20 -25.57 -3.97
CA ARG A 231 -0.56 -25.54 -5.29
C ARG A 231 -0.30 -24.10 -5.73
N THR A 232 -1.22 -23.20 -5.38
CA THR A 232 -1.05 -21.75 -5.53
C THR A 232 0.23 -21.24 -4.87
N LEU A 233 0.48 -21.57 -3.60
CA LEU A 233 1.69 -21.11 -2.91
C LEU A 233 2.98 -21.71 -3.52
N GLU A 234 2.93 -22.99 -3.92
CA GLU A 234 4.06 -23.64 -4.63
C GLU A 234 4.39 -22.94 -5.95
N LEU A 235 3.37 -22.47 -6.68
CA LEU A 235 3.56 -21.80 -7.96
C LEU A 235 3.96 -20.35 -7.81
N ALA A 236 3.35 -19.62 -6.88
CA ALA A 236 3.73 -18.24 -6.58
C ALA A 236 5.21 -18.15 -6.22
N THR A 237 5.67 -19.04 -5.33
CA THR A 237 7.08 -19.09 -4.94
C THR A 237 7.99 -19.55 -6.09
N ARG A 238 7.54 -20.47 -6.95
CA ARG A 238 8.31 -20.89 -8.14
C ARG A 238 8.46 -19.74 -9.13
N ARG A 239 7.38 -19.03 -9.44
CA ARG A 239 7.42 -17.86 -10.34
C ARG A 239 8.33 -16.77 -9.77
N ALA A 240 8.34 -16.58 -8.45
CA ALA A 240 9.28 -15.66 -7.82
C ALA A 240 10.75 -16.07 -8.00
N GLU A 241 11.07 -17.36 -7.85
CA GLU A 241 12.41 -17.88 -8.15
C GLU A 241 12.79 -17.67 -9.63
N GLU A 242 11.87 -17.95 -10.55
CA GLU A 242 12.07 -17.76 -12.01
C GLU A 242 12.26 -16.27 -12.39
N HIS A 243 11.68 -15.34 -11.62
CA HIS A 243 11.90 -13.90 -11.76
C HIS A 243 13.24 -13.42 -11.17
N GLY A 244 13.97 -14.30 -10.48
CA GLY A 244 15.21 -13.95 -9.78
C GLY A 244 15.01 -13.39 -8.37
N THR A 245 13.79 -13.45 -7.83
CA THR A 245 13.50 -13.00 -6.45
C THR A 245 13.87 -14.11 -5.45
N MET A 246 14.67 -13.77 -4.44
CA MET A 246 15.02 -14.69 -3.37
C MET A 246 13.93 -14.76 -2.30
N LEU A 247 13.52 -15.96 -1.93
CA LEU A 247 12.49 -16.20 -0.92
C LEU A 247 13.12 -16.71 0.39
N VAL A 248 12.86 -16.01 1.49
CA VAL A 248 13.36 -16.37 2.82
C VAL A 248 12.17 -16.53 3.76
N ALA A 249 12.04 -17.70 4.40
CA ALA A 249 10.91 -17.99 5.27
C ALA A 249 11.31 -18.55 6.64
N ALA A 250 10.48 -18.25 7.64
CA ALA A 250 10.60 -18.83 8.96
C ALA A 250 10.43 -20.37 8.92
N ALA A 251 11.26 -21.11 9.66
CA ALA A 251 11.13 -22.56 9.75
C ALA A 251 9.97 -23.04 10.64
N GLY A 252 9.26 -22.16 11.34
CA GLY A 252 8.17 -22.52 12.26
C GLY A 252 8.59 -22.65 13.72
N ASN A 253 7.61 -22.61 14.64
CA ASN A 253 7.80 -22.51 16.09
C ASN A 253 7.28 -23.75 16.86
N ARG A 254 7.07 -24.88 16.18
CA ARG A 254 6.52 -26.14 16.75
C ARG A 254 7.54 -27.07 17.40
N GLY A 255 8.83 -26.74 17.32
CA GLY A 255 9.91 -27.53 17.88
C GLY A 255 10.07 -28.90 17.21
N ALA A 256 10.77 -29.83 17.85
CA ALA A 256 10.90 -31.20 17.36
C ALA A 256 9.83 -32.10 17.99
N THR A 257 8.97 -32.70 17.18
CA THR A 257 7.89 -33.60 17.64
C THR A 257 8.29 -35.06 17.48
N ALA A 258 8.09 -35.85 18.54
CA ALA A 258 8.44 -37.27 18.51
C ALA A 258 7.65 -38.01 17.41
N GLY A 259 8.38 -38.73 16.54
CA GLY A 259 7.79 -39.47 15.41
C GLY A 259 7.69 -38.69 14.11
N LEU A 260 7.91 -37.37 14.12
CA LEU A 260 7.97 -36.56 12.91
C LEU A 260 9.42 -36.40 12.42
N THR A 261 9.60 -36.50 11.10
CA THR A 261 10.89 -36.26 10.45
C THR A 261 11.12 -34.79 10.17
N THR A 262 10.04 -34.00 10.08
CA THR A 262 10.07 -32.55 9.89
C THR A 262 8.90 -31.89 10.60
N THR A 263 9.13 -30.68 11.09
CA THR A 263 8.15 -29.71 11.61
C THR A 263 8.34 -28.33 10.97
N VAL A 264 9.08 -28.26 9.85
CA VAL A 264 9.33 -27.01 9.14
C VAL A 264 8.05 -26.54 8.48
N ASP A 265 7.62 -25.29 8.66
CA ASP A 265 6.39 -24.77 8.05
C ASP A 265 6.53 -24.46 6.56
N TYR A 266 5.41 -24.46 5.82
CA TYR A 266 5.34 -23.84 4.50
C TYR A 266 5.16 -22.32 4.64
N PRO A 267 5.74 -21.50 3.74
CA PRO A 267 6.47 -21.89 2.53
C PRO A 267 7.92 -22.33 2.77
N GLY A 268 8.47 -22.20 3.98
CA GLY A 268 9.87 -22.60 4.28
C GLY A 268 10.23 -24.06 3.98
N ARG A 269 9.25 -24.96 3.90
CA ARG A 269 9.46 -26.37 3.53
C ARG A 269 9.65 -26.57 2.01
N LEU A 270 9.35 -25.58 1.17
CA LEU A 270 9.52 -25.65 -0.28
C LEU A 270 11.00 -25.55 -0.68
N ASP A 271 11.43 -26.32 -1.68
CA ASP A 271 12.85 -26.43 -2.07
C ASP A 271 13.45 -25.11 -2.56
N ASN A 272 12.65 -24.25 -3.19
CA ASN A 272 13.02 -22.93 -3.70
C ASN A 272 13.04 -21.83 -2.61
N VAL A 273 12.67 -22.15 -1.36
CA VAL A 273 12.61 -21.20 -0.25
C VAL A 273 13.71 -21.48 0.77
N ILE A 274 14.37 -20.44 1.27
CA ILE A 274 15.39 -20.55 2.31
C ILE A 274 14.71 -20.61 3.68
N ALA A 275 14.66 -21.81 4.27
CA ALA A 275 14.08 -22.01 5.60
C ALA A 275 15.06 -21.64 6.72
N VAL A 276 14.65 -20.73 7.62
CA VAL A 276 15.50 -20.18 8.67
C VAL A 276 15.10 -20.67 10.06
N GLY A 277 16.00 -21.41 10.70
CA GLY A 277 15.87 -21.85 12.10
C GLY A 277 16.30 -20.80 13.13
N ALA A 278 15.81 -20.92 14.36
CA ALA A 278 16.10 -20.01 15.47
C ALA A 278 17.12 -20.57 16.46
N LEU A 279 18.07 -19.73 16.85
CA LEU A 279 19.10 -20.02 17.85
C LEU A 279 18.97 -19.10 19.06
N ASP A 280 19.41 -19.60 20.22
CA ASP A 280 19.68 -18.79 21.40
C ASP A 280 21.10 -18.21 21.43
N GLN A 281 21.38 -17.40 22.45
CA GLN A 281 22.69 -16.76 22.66
C GLN A 281 23.87 -17.75 22.80
N GLN A 282 23.59 -19.01 23.14
CA GLN A 282 24.58 -20.07 23.33
C GLN A 282 24.73 -20.95 22.07
N ASP A 283 24.19 -20.52 20.93
CA ASP A 283 24.19 -21.27 19.66
C ASP A 283 23.49 -22.62 19.76
N ARG A 284 22.51 -22.73 20.66
CA ARG A 284 21.65 -23.91 20.74
C ARG A 284 20.39 -23.64 19.93
N ARG A 285 19.90 -24.66 19.22
CA ARG A 285 18.57 -24.63 18.60
C ARG A 285 17.54 -24.25 19.67
N ALA A 286 16.77 -23.20 19.42
CA ALA A 286 15.66 -22.85 20.30
C ALA A 286 14.68 -24.02 20.38
N SER A 287 14.10 -24.26 21.57
CA SER A 287 13.22 -25.43 21.76
C SER A 287 12.01 -25.42 20.82
N PHE A 288 11.52 -24.21 20.50
CA PHE A 288 10.43 -23.97 19.56
C PHE A 288 10.87 -24.03 18.09
N SER A 289 12.15 -23.87 17.75
CA SER A 289 12.55 -23.81 16.34
C SER A 289 12.16 -25.09 15.59
N GLY A 290 11.56 -24.92 14.42
CA GLY A 290 11.29 -25.96 13.45
C GLY A 290 12.51 -26.84 13.21
N TYR A 291 12.25 -28.12 13.00
CA TYR A 291 13.25 -29.18 12.91
C TYR A 291 13.01 -29.99 11.65
N GLY A 292 14.04 -30.25 10.86
CA GLY A 292 13.88 -31.04 9.65
C GLY A 292 15.03 -30.86 8.66
N PRO A 293 15.13 -31.73 7.64
CA PRO A 293 16.15 -31.59 6.59
C PRO A 293 15.98 -30.32 5.75
N GLN A 294 14.81 -29.68 5.78
CA GLN A 294 14.54 -28.43 5.07
C GLN A 294 15.11 -27.18 5.75
N VAL A 295 15.50 -27.26 7.03
CA VAL A 295 16.21 -26.13 7.68
C VAL A 295 17.52 -25.91 6.94
N GLU A 296 17.64 -24.79 6.24
CA GLU A 296 18.80 -24.50 5.39
C GLU A 296 19.89 -23.80 6.20
N VAL A 297 19.54 -22.74 6.91
CA VAL A 297 20.44 -22.04 7.82
C VAL A 297 19.73 -21.69 9.12
N SER A 298 20.45 -21.14 10.08
CA SER A 298 19.85 -20.63 11.31
C SER A 298 20.44 -19.28 11.70
N ALA A 299 19.68 -18.51 12.46
CA ALA A 299 20.06 -17.19 12.89
C ALA A 299 19.57 -16.91 14.33
N PRO A 300 20.02 -15.83 14.97
CA PRO A 300 19.50 -15.41 16.27
C PRO A 300 17.98 -15.26 16.27
N GLY A 301 17.27 -15.98 17.15
CA GLY A 301 15.80 -15.95 17.20
C GLY A 301 15.19 -15.96 18.61
N THR A 302 16.01 -15.91 19.67
CA THR A 302 15.52 -15.93 21.06
C THR A 302 15.84 -14.61 21.77
N GLY A 303 14.80 -13.91 22.24
CA GLY A 303 14.96 -12.64 22.94
C GLY A 303 15.65 -11.60 22.04
N ILE A 304 15.09 -11.38 20.85
CA ILE A 304 15.56 -10.36 19.92
C ILE A 304 14.81 -9.07 20.21
N TYR A 305 15.54 -7.97 20.36
CA TYR A 305 14.97 -6.64 20.57
C TYR A 305 14.86 -5.92 19.24
N SER A 306 13.69 -5.36 18.94
CA SER A 306 13.44 -4.63 17.70
C SER A 306 12.28 -3.62 17.86
N ALA A 307 11.95 -2.93 16.78
CA ALA A 307 10.82 -2.02 16.68
C ALA A 307 9.48 -2.71 16.96
N GLY A 308 8.49 -1.95 17.38
CA GLY A 308 7.09 -2.35 17.49
C GLY A 308 6.19 -1.31 16.82
N THR A 309 4.89 -1.36 17.09
CA THR A 309 3.95 -0.37 16.54
C THR A 309 4.20 1.02 17.13
N GLY A 310 3.87 2.05 16.34
CA GLY A 310 4.04 3.44 16.74
C GLY A 310 5.52 3.75 17.01
N ARG A 311 5.86 4.10 18.25
CA ARG A 311 7.25 4.45 18.65
C ARG A 311 7.79 3.48 19.70
N THR A 312 7.25 2.27 19.75
CA THR A 312 7.57 1.27 20.77
C THR A 312 8.67 0.34 20.31
N TYR A 313 9.30 -0.33 21.27
CA TYR A 313 10.28 -1.38 21.01
C TYR A 313 9.93 -2.58 21.87
N LEU A 314 10.10 -3.78 21.33
CA LEU A 314 9.66 -5.02 21.95
C LEU A 314 10.78 -6.07 21.93
N ARG A 315 10.64 -7.10 22.77
CA ARG A 315 11.48 -8.29 22.76
C ARG A 315 10.64 -9.51 22.39
N LYS A 316 10.97 -10.15 21.28
CA LYS A 316 10.26 -11.34 20.77
C LYS A 316 11.21 -12.51 20.54
N SER A 317 10.68 -13.72 20.67
CA SER A 317 11.36 -14.96 20.29
C SER A 317 10.54 -15.72 19.26
N GLY A 318 11.20 -16.17 18.19
CA GLY A 318 10.59 -16.92 17.10
C GLY A 318 11.57 -17.14 15.94
N THR A 319 11.30 -18.14 15.10
CA THR A 319 11.96 -18.26 13.78
C THR A 319 11.71 -17.03 12.92
N SER A 320 10.56 -16.39 13.08
CA SER A 320 10.22 -15.08 12.51
C SER A 320 11.24 -13.97 12.78
N MET A 321 11.91 -13.98 13.94
CA MET A 321 12.97 -13.03 14.27
C MET A 321 14.34 -13.45 13.69
N ALA A 322 14.52 -14.73 13.38
CA ALA A 322 15.73 -15.25 12.76
C ALA A 322 15.76 -14.96 11.25
N THR A 323 14.63 -15.09 10.56
CA THR A 323 14.46 -14.84 9.12
C THR A 323 15.03 -13.50 8.64
N PRO A 324 14.73 -12.33 9.24
CA PRO A 324 15.22 -11.04 8.76
C PRO A 324 16.75 -10.87 8.85
N TYR A 325 17.45 -11.63 9.70
CA TYR A 325 18.91 -11.65 9.67
C TYR A 325 19.46 -12.22 8.37
N VAL A 326 18.80 -13.26 7.85
CA VAL A 326 19.20 -13.92 6.60
C VAL A 326 18.82 -13.06 5.40
N SER A 327 17.62 -12.46 5.42
CA SER A 327 17.17 -11.53 4.39
C SER A 327 18.11 -10.32 4.26
N GLY A 328 18.48 -9.68 5.38
CA GLY A 328 19.44 -8.58 5.36
C GLY A 328 20.85 -9.02 4.92
N MET A 329 21.28 -10.23 5.29
CA MET A 329 22.56 -10.77 4.84
C MET A 329 22.60 -11.03 3.33
N LEU A 330 21.50 -11.51 2.75
CA LEU A 330 21.37 -11.65 1.30
C LEU A 330 21.39 -10.29 0.60
N ALA A 331 20.75 -9.26 1.16
CA ALA A 331 20.81 -7.91 0.60
C ALA A 331 22.25 -7.38 0.55
N ILE A 332 23.02 -7.53 1.64
CA ILE A 332 24.44 -7.18 1.66
C ILE A 332 25.26 -8.00 0.65
N MET A 333 24.94 -9.29 0.47
CA MET A 333 25.60 -10.13 -0.52
C MET A 333 25.32 -9.68 -1.96
N MET A 334 24.08 -9.28 -2.26
CA MET A 334 23.69 -8.73 -3.56
C MET A 334 24.41 -7.40 -3.83
N GLU A 335 24.46 -6.49 -2.84
CA GLU A 335 25.21 -5.23 -2.95
C GLU A 335 26.70 -5.48 -3.20
N ALA A 336 27.31 -6.40 -2.47
CA ALA A 336 28.73 -6.70 -2.59
C ALA A 336 29.09 -7.42 -3.90
N GLN A 337 28.17 -8.22 -4.45
CA GLN A 337 28.41 -9.11 -5.58
C GLN A 337 27.29 -9.00 -6.62
N PRO A 338 27.16 -7.82 -7.26
CA PRO A 338 26.04 -7.51 -8.14
C PRO A 338 25.98 -8.39 -9.39
N SER A 339 27.07 -9.09 -9.76
CA SER A 339 27.07 -9.99 -10.92
C SER A 339 26.55 -11.39 -10.64
N LYS A 340 26.32 -11.76 -9.38
CA LYS A 340 25.92 -13.12 -8.98
C LYS A 340 24.43 -13.33 -9.07
N GLU A 341 24.06 -14.49 -9.60
CA GLU A 341 22.67 -14.91 -9.63
C GLU A 341 22.15 -15.32 -8.23
N PRO A 342 20.84 -15.21 -7.97
CA PRO A 342 20.20 -15.65 -6.73
C PRO A 342 20.62 -17.06 -6.27
N VAL A 343 20.75 -18.00 -7.21
CA VAL A 343 21.18 -19.39 -6.93
C VAL A 343 22.64 -19.49 -6.46
N GLU A 344 23.50 -18.61 -6.97
CA GLU A 344 24.91 -18.51 -6.58
C GLU A 344 25.03 -17.87 -5.19
N LEU A 345 24.25 -16.81 -4.93
CA LEU A 345 24.16 -16.16 -3.63
C LEU A 345 23.61 -17.13 -2.56
N ARG A 346 22.54 -17.87 -2.84
CA ARG A 346 22.03 -18.93 -1.94
C ARG A 346 23.07 -20.01 -1.66
N SER A 347 23.84 -20.41 -2.68
CA SER A 347 24.92 -21.38 -2.52
C SER A 347 26.05 -20.83 -1.65
N GLN A 348 26.39 -19.55 -1.80
CA GLN A 348 27.40 -18.88 -0.99
C GLN A 348 26.94 -18.63 0.45
N LEU A 349 25.67 -18.33 0.68
CA LEU A 349 25.09 -18.17 2.01
C LEU A 349 25.39 -19.39 2.88
N ARG A 350 25.34 -20.60 2.31
CA ARG A 350 25.66 -21.88 2.98
C ARG A 350 27.13 -21.99 3.40
N THR A 351 28.00 -21.15 2.87
CA THR A 351 29.42 -21.06 3.23
C THR A 351 29.70 -19.94 4.25
N TRP A 352 28.84 -18.92 4.31
CA TRP A 352 28.90 -17.83 5.29
C TRP A 352 28.17 -18.21 6.57
N VAL A 353 28.55 -19.36 7.12
CA VAL A 353 27.98 -19.92 8.34
C VAL A 353 29.07 -20.36 9.32
N GLN A 354 28.74 -20.31 10.60
CA GLN A 354 29.42 -21.07 11.65
C GLN A 354 28.71 -22.43 11.79
N PRO A 355 29.36 -23.55 11.44
CA PRO A 355 28.79 -24.88 11.67
C PRO A 355 28.53 -25.14 13.15
N LEU A 356 27.36 -25.70 13.47
CA LEU A 356 26.89 -26.01 14.82
C LEU A 356 26.59 -27.50 14.96
N GLY A 357 27.63 -28.32 14.81
CA GLY A 357 27.54 -29.78 14.82
C GLY A 357 28.72 -30.41 14.10
N THR A 358 28.79 -31.74 14.11
CA THR A 358 29.87 -32.50 13.46
C THR A 358 29.58 -32.88 12.00
N THR A 359 28.31 -32.76 11.57
CA THR A 359 27.84 -33.06 10.21
C THR A 359 26.91 -31.95 9.76
N GLN A 360 27.11 -31.42 8.55
CA GLN A 360 26.25 -30.40 7.95
C GLN A 360 25.85 -30.79 6.51
N PRO A 361 24.65 -30.40 6.05
CA PRO A 361 23.58 -29.81 6.85
C PRO A 361 23.00 -30.81 7.87
N ASN A 362 22.44 -30.31 8.97
CA ASN A 362 21.75 -31.14 9.96
C ASN A 362 20.33 -30.62 10.24
N ARG A 363 19.47 -31.49 10.77
CA ARG A 363 18.04 -31.20 10.99
C ARG A 363 17.74 -30.10 12.03
N ASN A 364 18.72 -29.73 12.84
CA ASN A 364 18.56 -28.71 13.89
C ASN A 364 18.94 -27.31 13.42
N THR A 365 19.99 -27.19 12.62
CA THR A 365 20.59 -25.87 12.30
C THR A 365 20.93 -25.69 10.83
N GLY A 366 20.54 -26.62 9.96
CA GLY A 366 20.97 -26.62 8.56
C GLY A 366 22.49 -26.61 8.42
N TYR A 367 23.02 -25.74 7.55
CA TYR A 367 24.45 -25.53 7.37
C TYR A 367 25.14 -24.87 8.57
N GLY A 368 24.40 -24.14 9.41
CA GLY A 368 24.92 -23.50 10.63
C GLY A 368 24.29 -22.15 10.92
N ARG A 369 24.85 -21.43 11.90
CA ARG A 369 24.48 -20.04 12.17
C ARG A 369 25.05 -19.14 11.08
N VAL A 370 24.24 -18.32 10.43
CA VAL A 370 24.74 -17.32 9.47
C VAL A 370 25.71 -16.34 10.15
N ILE A 371 26.79 -16.00 9.46
CA ILE A 371 27.81 -15.06 9.96
C ILE A 371 28.54 -14.41 8.78
N PHE A 372 28.62 -13.08 8.78
CA PHE A 372 29.43 -12.37 7.80
C PHE A 372 30.92 -12.69 7.98
N PRO A 373 31.65 -12.98 6.88
CA PRO A 373 33.09 -13.17 6.95
C PRO A 373 33.79 -11.86 7.33
N ASN A 374 34.96 -11.96 7.97
CA ASN A 374 35.73 -10.76 8.34
C ASN A 374 36.15 -9.91 7.12
N ASN A 375 36.30 -10.55 5.96
CA ASN A 375 36.60 -9.89 4.71
C ASN A 375 35.52 -10.29 3.71
N ILE A 376 34.63 -9.36 3.39
CA ILE A 376 33.64 -9.53 2.33
C ILE A 376 34.34 -9.20 1.00
N GLU A 377 34.23 -10.12 0.05
CA GLU A 377 34.67 -9.87 -1.32
C GLU A 377 33.67 -8.93 -1.97
N ILE A 378 34.13 -7.72 -2.30
CA ILE A 378 33.36 -6.73 -3.04
C ILE A 378 33.82 -6.84 -4.49
N GLU A 379 32.91 -7.23 -5.37
CA GLU A 379 33.14 -7.17 -6.80
C GLU A 379 33.16 -5.70 -7.21
N GLU A 380 34.17 -5.29 -7.98
CA GLU A 380 34.04 -4.04 -8.72
C GLU A 380 32.81 -4.22 -9.61
N ALA A 381 31.79 -3.38 -9.41
CA ALA A 381 30.59 -3.39 -10.23
C ALA A 381 31.05 -3.47 -11.70
N PRO A 382 30.51 -4.42 -12.50
CA PRO A 382 30.86 -4.48 -13.92
C PRO A 382 30.70 -3.08 -14.50
N ALA A 383 31.63 -2.68 -15.39
CA ALA A 383 31.55 -1.39 -16.06
C ALA A 383 30.11 -1.19 -16.53
N GLU A 384 29.45 -0.18 -15.95
CA GLU A 384 28.01 -0.03 -16.05
C GLU A 384 27.59 -0.10 -17.54
N PRO A 385 26.51 -0.81 -17.92
CA PRO A 385 25.77 -0.33 -19.06
C PRO A 385 25.34 1.08 -18.68
N VAL A 386 26.04 2.09 -19.20
CA VAL A 386 25.68 3.49 -18.98
C VAL A 386 24.37 3.70 -19.71
N ILE A 387 23.25 3.47 -19.02
CA ILE A 387 21.92 3.70 -19.57
C ILE A 387 21.54 5.16 -19.29
N ASP A 388 21.87 6.07 -20.20
CA ASP A 388 21.37 7.46 -20.09
C ASP A 388 19.90 7.48 -20.50
N ILE A 389 19.00 7.48 -19.52
CA ILE A 389 17.55 7.60 -19.74
C ILE A 389 17.09 9.05 -19.66
N GLN A 390 16.29 9.48 -20.62
CA GLN A 390 15.68 10.80 -20.65
C GLN A 390 14.19 10.70 -20.97
N ALA A 391 13.35 11.11 -20.01
CA ALA A 391 11.93 11.33 -20.22
C ALA A 391 11.65 12.82 -20.50
N ARG A 392 10.92 13.11 -21.58
CA ARG A 392 10.52 14.48 -21.93
C ARG A 392 9.07 14.52 -22.39
N ALA A 393 8.31 15.49 -21.88
CA ALA A 393 6.99 15.79 -22.41
C ALA A 393 7.10 16.34 -23.85
N ASP A 394 6.39 15.72 -24.77
CA ASP A 394 6.33 16.11 -26.19
C ASP A 394 5.12 17.01 -26.46
N SER A 395 3.95 16.63 -25.92
CA SER A 395 2.76 17.45 -25.94
C SER A 395 1.97 17.29 -24.64
N ILE A 396 1.31 18.36 -24.22
CA ILE A 396 0.45 18.37 -23.04
C ILE A 396 -0.88 19.00 -23.47
N THR A 397 -1.97 18.29 -23.19
CA THR A 397 -3.34 18.74 -23.43
C THR A 397 -4.10 18.75 -22.10
N THR A 398 -5.38 19.09 -22.13
CA THR A 398 -6.26 19.06 -20.95
C THR A 398 -6.60 17.65 -20.48
N GLU A 399 -6.46 16.65 -21.35
CA GLU A 399 -6.85 15.26 -21.06
C GLU A 399 -5.63 14.36 -20.85
N ARG A 400 -4.50 14.69 -21.47
CA ARG A 400 -3.30 13.86 -21.47
C ARG A 400 -2.04 14.60 -21.86
N ALA A 401 -0.89 14.08 -21.41
CA ALA A 401 0.44 14.39 -21.92
C ALA A 401 1.01 13.18 -22.67
N THR A 402 1.65 13.44 -23.81
CA THR A 402 2.50 12.46 -24.49
C THR A 402 3.94 12.65 -24.03
N VAL A 403 4.53 11.59 -23.48
CA VAL A 403 5.91 11.61 -22.97
C VAL A 403 6.77 10.69 -23.81
N ASN A 404 7.87 11.21 -24.35
CA ASN A 404 8.88 10.40 -25.03
C ASN A 404 9.99 10.04 -24.06
N VAL A 405 10.22 8.74 -23.89
CA VAL A 405 11.27 8.18 -23.05
C VAL A 405 12.27 7.50 -23.96
N ASN A 406 13.54 7.91 -23.89
CA ASN A 406 14.62 7.30 -24.65
C ASN A 406 15.75 6.90 -23.71
N TRP A 407 16.46 5.84 -24.04
CA TRP A 407 17.62 5.41 -23.27
C TRP A 407 18.74 4.90 -24.18
N GLU A 408 19.98 5.24 -23.87
CA GLU A 408 21.15 4.76 -24.62
C GLU A 408 21.93 3.75 -23.80
N ASP A 409 22.19 2.55 -24.32
CA ASP A 409 23.05 1.55 -23.70
C ASP A 409 24.39 1.46 -24.47
N ARG A 410 25.48 1.90 -23.84
CA ARG A 410 26.79 2.08 -24.50
C ARG A 410 27.60 0.79 -24.67
N GLU A 411 27.29 -0.27 -23.93
CA GLU A 411 28.05 -1.54 -23.93
C GLU A 411 27.21 -2.77 -24.36
N ARG A 412 26.11 -2.53 -25.07
CA ARG A 412 25.09 -3.52 -25.47
C ARG A 412 25.64 -4.91 -25.86
N PRO A 413 25.42 -5.95 -25.03
CA PRO A 413 25.55 -7.33 -25.46
C PRO A 413 24.49 -7.69 -26.52
N GLU A 414 24.84 -8.55 -27.47
CA GLU A 414 23.94 -8.96 -28.54
C GLU A 414 22.78 -9.80 -27.96
N GLY A 415 21.54 -9.33 -28.07
CA GLY A 415 20.34 -10.03 -27.56
C GLY A 415 19.68 -9.42 -26.32
N SER A 416 20.20 -8.31 -25.77
CA SER A 416 19.60 -7.65 -24.61
C SER A 416 18.18 -7.14 -24.86
N THR A 417 17.31 -7.32 -23.86
CA THR A 417 15.99 -6.68 -23.76
C THR A 417 16.00 -5.61 -22.67
N TYR A 418 15.07 -4.68 -22.75
CA TYR A 418 14.88 -3.57 -21.82
C TYR A 418 13.50 -3.68 -21.19
N VAL A 419 13.43 -3.43 -19.89
CA VAL A 419 12.18 -3.25 -19.15
C VAL A 419 12.14 -1.81 -18.68
N LEU A 420 11.15 -1.05 -19.14
CA LEU A 420 10.89 0.32 -18.70
C LEU A 420 9.71 0.31 -17.73
N ARG A 421 9.87 0.96 -16.59
CA ARG A 421 8.83 1.15 -15.59
C ARG A 421 8.55 2.64 -15.39
N ARG A 422 7.31 2.99 -15.05
CA ARG A 422 6.85 4.32 -14.64
C ARG A 422 6.29 4.21 -13.23
N ASN A 423 6.88 4.89 -12.26
CA ASN A 423 6.48 4.81 -10.84
C ASN A 423 6.40 3.36 -10.31
N GLY A 424 7.29 2.50 -10.82
CA GLY A 424 7.32 1.07 -10.50
C GLY A 424 6.48 0.19 -11.44
N GLU A 425 5.43 0.72 -12.09
CA GLU A 425 4.57 -0.03 -13.03
C GLU A 425 5.31 -0.31 -14.35
N ARG A 426 5.29 -1.55 -14.85
CA ARG A 426 5.92 -1.92 -16.13
C ARG A 426 5.14 -1.33 -17.30
N VAL A 427 5.73 -0.37 -18.02
CA VAL A 427 5.10 0.28 -19.19
C VAL A 427 5.66 -0.19 -20.53
N TYR A 428 6.85 -0.81 -20.54
CA TYR A 428 7.43 -1.38 -21.75
C TYR A 428 8.37 -2.55 -21.44
N ALA A 429 8.35 -3.56 -22.31
CA ALA A 429 9.34 -4.64 -22.36
C ALA A 429 9.66 -4.95 -23.83
N GLY A 430 10.94 -4.92 -24.22
CA GLY A 430 11.30 -5.17 -25.60
C GLY A 430 12.77 -4.90 -25.92
N THR A 431 13.09 -4.66 -27.18
CA THR A 431 14.49 -4.45 -27.63
C THR A 431 14.75 -3.03 -28.13
N ASP A 432 13.71 -2.21 -28.24
CA ASP A 432 13.86 -0.80 -28.62
C ASP A 432 14.43 -0.01 -27.45
N GLN A 433 15.07 1.10 -27.78
CA GLN A 433 15.68 2.05 -26.86
C GLN A 433 14.83 3.32 -26.68
N ARG A 434 13.54 3.21 -27.00
CA ARG A 434 12.58 4.31 -26.98
C ARG A 434 11.17 3.81 -26.71
N TYR A 435 10.40 4.61 -26.01
CA TYR A 435 9.01 4.37 -25.68
C TYR A 435 8.23 5.68 -25.66
N THR A 436 6.97 5.65 -26.10
CA THR A 436 6.06 6.79 -26.03
C THR A 436 4.93 6.45 -25.08
N ASP A 437 4.86 7.19 -23.98
CA ASP A 437 3.88 7.03 -22.92
C ASP A 437 2.75 8.07 -23.05
N THR A 438 1.58 7.74 -22.52
CA THR A 438 0.41 8.63 -22.40
C THR A 438 0.03 8.78 -20.94
N ILE A 439 0.22 9.98 -20.40
CA ILE A 439 -0.09 10.34 -19.01
C ILE A 439 -1.42 11.08 -18.97
N THR A 440 -2.36 10.65 -18.12
CA THR A 440 -3.71 11.23 -18.00
C THR A 440 -3.96 11.97 -16.68
N ALA A 441 -2.95 12.09 -15.82
CA ALA A 441 -3.06 12.76 -14.54
C ALA A 441 -1.88 13.68 -14.25
N ASP A 442 -2.10 14.65 -13.36
CA ASP A 442 -1.02 15.46 -12.79
C ASP A 442 -0.20 14.60 -11.83
N GLY A 443 1.12 14.72 -11.90
CA GLY A 443 1.98 13.94 -11.01
C GLY A 443 3.47 14.15 -11.24
N ASP A 444 4.23 13.54 -10.35
CA ASP A 444 5.67 13.33 -10.54
C ASP A 444 5.83 11.89 -11.03
N TYR A 445 6.51 11.73 -12.15
CA TYR A 445 6.69 10.45 -12.84
C TYR A 445 8.15 10.10 -12.89
N ARG A 446 8.52 8.96 -12.31
CA ARG A 446 9.86 8.38 -12.36
C ARG A 446 9.87 7.25 -13.36
N TYR A 447 10.65 7.38 -14.42
CA TYR A 447 10.93 6.28 -15.33
C TYR A 447 12.20 5.57 -14.92
N THR A 448 12.17 4.25 -14.82
CA THR A 448 13.35 3.42 -14.60
C THR A 448 13.50 2.43 -15.74
N VAL A 449 14.73 2.17 -16.17
CA VAL A 449 15.01 1.17 -17.20
C VAL A 449 16.02 0.16 -16.68
N ARG A 450 15.73 -1.12 -16.90
CA ARG A 450 16.62 -2.24 -16.63
C ARG A 450 16.99 -2.95 -17.94
N VAL A 451 18.24 -3.39 -18.04
CA VAL A 451 18.70 -4.28 -19.11
C VAL A 451 18.60 -5.71 -18.63
N ARG A 452 17.99 -6.58 -19.44
CA ARG A 452 17.99 -8.04 -19.27
C ARG A 452 18.87 -8.64 -20.37
N GLN A 453 19.97 -9.28 -19.97
CA GLN A 453 21.01 -9.75 -20.90
C GLN A 453 20.74 -11.18 -21.42
N SER A 454 19.84 -11.95 -20.76
CA SER A 454 19.26 -13.24 -21.19
C SER A 454 18.06 -13.61 -20.30
N SER A 455 17.40 -14.76 -20.51
CA SER A 455 16.26 -15.24 -19.71
C SER A 455 16.48 -15.18 -18.19
N ASP A 456 17.73 -15.27 -17.74
CA ASP A 456 18.07 -15.49 -16.33
C ASP A 456 19.07 -14.46 -15.77
N ASN A 457 19.23 -13.27 -16.37
CA ASN A 457 20.21 -12.29 -15.87
C ASN A 457 19.72 -10.85 -16.10
N VAL A 458 19.35 -10.17 -15.01
CA VAL A 458 18.88 -8.77 -14.97
C VAL A 458 19.97 -7.90 -14.37
N SER A 459 20.31 -6.80 -15.05
CA SER A 459 21.30 -5.85 -14.54
C SER A 459 20.87 -5.29 -13.18
N PRO A 460 21.74 -5.33 -12.15
CA PRO A 460 21.43 -4.97 -10.76
C PRO A 460 21.23 -3.46 -10.54
N VAL A 461 21.60 -2.61 -11.51
CA VAL A 461 21.52 -1.14 -11.38
C VAL A 461 20.36 -0.57 -12.19
N MET A 462 19.39 0.03 -11.50
CA MET A 462 18.33 0.84 -12.10
C MET A 462 18.83 2.25 -12.39
N THR A 463 18.81 2.69 -13.65
CA THR A 463 18.96 4.12 -13.96
C THR A 463 17.58 4.76 -14.08
N SER A 464 17.42 5.97 -13.54
CA SER A 464 16.13 6.66 -13.45
C SER A 464 16.13 8.06 -14.06
N SER A 465 15.00 8.48 -14.63
CA SER A 465 14.71 9.85 -15.06
C SER A 465 13.39 10.28 -14.45
N GLU A 466 13.39 11.41 -13.75
CA GLU A 466 12.18 12.01 -13.19
C GLU A 466 11.63 13.10 -14.10
N LEU A 467 10.30 13.15 -14.21
CA LEU A 467 9.56 14.12 -15.00
C LEU A 467 8.30 14.54 -14.24
N ARG A 468 8.15 15.84 -14.01
CA ARG A 468 6.91 16.41 -13.47
C ARG A 468 5.96 16.75 -14.62
N ILE A 469 4.75 16.20 -14.61
CA ILE A 469 3.68 16.50 -15.57
C ILE A 469 2.56 17.28 -14.87
N ARG A 470 2.13 18.36 -15.52
CA ARG A 470 0.88 19.07 -15.20
C ARG A 470 0.12 19.21 -16.51
N LEU A 471 -1.08 18.66 -16.58
CA LEU A 471 -1.97 18.78 -17.73
C LEU A 471 -2.43 20.24 -17.88
N ASN A 472 -2.84 20.62 -19.08
CA ASN A 472 -3.34 21.98 -19.28
C ASN A 472 -4.66 22.13 -18.53
N ASP A 473 -4.85 23.22 -17.80
CA ASP A 473 -6.14 23.52 -17.19
C ASP A 473 -7.19 23.80 -18.30
N PRO A 474 -8.28 23.01 -18.40
CA PRO A 474 -9.35 23.27 -19.37
C PRO A 474 -10.04 24.63 -19.17
N TYR A 475 -9.86 25.25 -18.00
CA TYR A 475 -10.45 26.54 -17.64
C TYR A 475 -9.44 27.70 -17.63
N ALA A 476 -8.22 27.50 -18.13
CA ALA A 476 -7.17 28.54 -18.16
C ALA A 476 -7.67 29.86 -18.79
N ASP A 477 -8.47 29.79 -19.86
CA ASP A 477 -9.07 30.97 -20.49
C ASP A 477 -10.14 31.66 -19.62
N VAL A 478 -10.90 30.90 -18.83
CA VAL A 478 -11.90 31.45 -17.92
C VAL A 478 -11.22 32.18 -16.77
N LEU A 479 -10.13 31.62 -16.25
CA LEU A 479 -9.46 32.08 -15.04
C LEU A 479 -8.33 33.09 -15.29
N SER A 480 -7.72 33.09 -16.47
CA SER A 480 -6.66 34.06 -16.85
C SER A 480 -7.08 35.53 -16.75
N ARG A 481 -8.38 35.82 -16.70
CA ARG A 481 -8.90 37.17 -16.45
C ARG A 481 -8.71 37.63 -14.99
N TYR A 482 -8.54 36.70 -14.04
CA TYR A 482 -8.32 36.98 -12.62
C TYR A 482 -6.85 36.76 -12.27
N HIS A 483 -6.14 37.82 -11.90
CA HIS A 483 -4.68 37.75 -11.69
C HIS A 483 -4.27 37.12 -10.34
N ASP A 484 -5.23 36.93 -9.44
CA ASP A 484 -5.04 36.33 -8.11
C ASP A 484 -5.44 34.84 -8.05
N VAL A 485 -5.68 34.23 -9.21
CA VAL A 485 -5.92 32.80 -9.37
C VAL A 485 -4.65 32.13 -9.87
N ALA A 486 -4.19 31.12 -9.13
CA ALA A 486 -3.07 30.30 -9.57
C ALA A 486 -3.55 29.36 -10.69
N GLU A 487 -2.80 29.28 -11.80
CA GLU A 487 -3.11 28.47 -12.99
C GLU A 487 -3.38 26.99 -12.68
N ASN A 488 -2.82 26.46 -11.57
CA ASN A 488 -3.07 25.10 -11.07
C ASN A 488 -3.52 25.08 -9.60
N GLY A 489 -4.30 26.08 -9.16
CA GLY A 489 -4.86 26.08 -7.80
C GLY A 489 -5.81 24.90 -7.58
N TRP A 490 -5.78 24.25 -6.42
CA TRP A 490 -6.63 23.08 -6.09
C TRP A 490 -8.15 23.32 -6.27
N TYR A 491 -8.58 24.57 -6.27
CA TYR A 491 -9.98 25.01 -6.37
C TYR A 491 -10.40 25.41 -7.80
N VAL A 492 -9.46 25.44 -8.75
CA VAL A 492 -9.66 26.00 -10.09
C VAL A 492 -10.76 25.28 -10.86
N SER A 493 -10.70 23.95 -10.91
CA SER A 493 -11.69 23.09 -11.56
C SER A 493 -13.10 23.21 -10.95
N GLU A 494 -13.19 23.64 -9.69
CA GLU A 494 -14.45 23.78 -8.95
C GLU A 494 -15.06 25.18 -9.09
N VAL A 495 -14.22 26.21 -9.19
CA VAL A 495 -14.69 27.60 -9.28
C VAL A 495 -15.04 27.99 -10.72
N ALA A 496 -14.30 27.50 -11.71
CA ALA A 496 -14.51 27.88 -13.11
C ALA A 496 -15.94 27.60 -13.62
N PRO A 497 -16.57 26.44 -13.36
CA PRO A 497 -17.96 26.20 -13.77
C PRO A 497 -18.95 27.19 -13.16
N LEU A 498 -18.70 27.65 -11.93
CA LEU A 498 -19.54 28.64 -11.27
C LEU A 498 -19.38 30.04 -11.86
N ILE A 499 -18.18 30.38 -12.35
CA ILE A 499 -17.93 31.64 -13.07
C ILE A 499 -18.64 31.63 -14.41
N GLU A 500 -18.54 30.54 -15.17
CA GLU A 500 -19.21 30.39 -16.47
C GLU A 500 -20.74 30.49 -16.35
N LYS A 501 -21.31 29.88 -15.30
CA LYS A 501 -22.73 29.99 -14.98
C LYS A 501 -23.12 31.36 -14.41
N GLY A 502 -22.16 32.26 -14.21
CA GLY A 502 -22.38 33.58 -13.62
C GLY A 502 -22.83 33.54 -12.16
N LEU A 503 -22.56 32.44 -11.44
CA LEU A 503 -22.93 32.24 -10.04
C LEU A 503 -21.95 32.92 -9.10
N ILE A 504 -20.65 32.79 -9.37
CA ILE A 504 -19.59 33.51 -8.67
C ILE A 504 -18.88 34.46 -9.63
N GLY A 505 -18.41 35.60 -9.13
CA GLY A 505 -17.64 36.57 -9.89
C GLY A 505 -16.59 37.21 -9.00
N GLY A 506 -15.65 37.93 -9.62
CA GLY A 506 -14.61 38.65 -8.92
C GLY A 506 -15.01 40.08 -8.50
N TYR A 507 -14.10 40.71 -7.78
CA TYR A 507 -14.14 42.10 -7.39
C TYR A 507 -13.28 42.91 -8.35
N GLU A 508 -13.75 44.10 -8.70
CA GLU A 508 -12.90 45.07 -9.41
C GLU A 508 -11.80 45.56 -8.47
N SER A 509 -10.55 45.47 -8.93
CA SER A 509 -9.36 45.96 -8.25
C SER A 509 -8.58 46.92 -9.15
N ALA A 510 -7.59 47.61 -8.57
CA ALA A 510 -6.74 48.53 -9.33
C ALA A 510 -5.90 47.81 -10.41
N GLU A 511 -5.67 46.51 -10.24
CA GLU A 511 -4.85 45.67 -11.12
C GLU A 511 -5.70 44.82 -12.09
N GLY A 512 -7.02 44.94 -12.02
CA GLY A 512 -7.98 44.16 -12.78
C GLY A 512 -8.93 43.37 -11.87
N PRO A 513 -9.77 42.48 -12.44
CA PRO A 513 -10.69 41.70 -11.62
C PRO A 513 -9.94 40.65 -10.78
N GLU A 514 -10.37 40.47 -9.52
CA GLU A 514 -9.81 39.52 -8.55
C GLU A 514 -10.89 38.55 -8.07
N LEU A 515 -10.62 37.24 -8.03
CA LEU A 515 -11.57 36.25 -7.54
C LEU A 515 -11.56 36.14 -6.00
N ARG A 516 -10.42 36.42 -5.38
CA ARG A 516 -10.09 36.33 -3.95
C ARG A 516 -10.39 34.95 -3.35
N PRO A 517 -9.81 33.87 -3.89
CA PRO A 517 -10.19 32.50 -3.55
C PRO A 517 -9.97 32.15 -2.07
N LEU A 518 -8.89 32.65 -1.47
CA LEU A 518 -8.53 32.38 -0.07
C LEU A 518 -9.17 33.36 0.92
N GLN A 519 -9.92 34.36 0.45
CA GLN A 519 -10.61 35.28 1.36
C GLN A 519 -11.83 34.58 1.97
N PRO A 520 -12.08 34.72 3.28
CA PRO A 520 -13.32 34.27 3.90
C PRO A 520 -14.55 34.85 3.20
N ILE A 521 -15.54 33.99 2.90
CA ILE A 521 -16.80 34.42 2.30
C ILE A 521 -17.75 34.96 3.37
N THR A 522 -18.40 36.07 3.07
CA THR A 522 -19.39 36.66 3.98
C THR A 522 -20.74 35.96 3.86
N ARG A 523 -21.56 36.07 4.91
CA ARG A 523 -22.93 35.53 4.91
C ARG A 523 -23.79 36.10 3.77
N ALA A 524 -23.66 37.39 3.47
CA ALA A 524 -24.37 38.06 2.39
C ALA A 524 -23.98 37.54 1.00
N GLU A 525 -22.69 37.24 0.79
CA GLU A 525 -22.20 36.69 -0.47
C GLU A 525 -22.71 35.27 -0.68
N ALA A 526 -22.56 34.39 0.33
CA ALA A 526 -23.05 33.02 0.28
C ALA A 526 -24.54 32.95 -0.07
N VAL A 527 -25.38 33.73 0.65
CA VAL A 527 -26.83 33.78 0.40
C VAL A 527 -27.16 34.33 -0.99
N THR A 528 -26.39 35.31 -1.48
CA THR A 528 -26.62 35.88 -2.82
C THR A 528 -26.29 34.88 -3.92
N ILE A 529 -25.23 34.10 -3.76
CA ILE A 529 -24.85 33.06 -4.73
C ILE A 529 -25.90 31.94 -4.73
N LEU A 530 -26.30 31.45 -3.55
CA LEU A 530 -27.35 30.42 -3.43
C LEU A 530 -28.70 30.89 -3.97
N ALA A 531 -29.08 32.14 -3.72
CA ALA A 531 -30.30 32.72 -4.27
C ALA A 531 -30.28 32.77 -5.81
N ARG A 532 -29.11 33.10 -6.39
CA ARG A 532 -28.93 33.11 -7.85
C ARG A 532 -28.99 31.71 -8.45
N GLU A 533 -28.28 30.76 -7.84
CA GLU A 533 -28.26 29.36 -8.26
C GLU A 533 -29.66 28.75 -8.24
N ARG A 534 -30.41 28.96 -7.15
CA ARG A 534 -31.78 28.47 -7.00
C ARG A 534 -32.85 29.27 -7.76
N GLY A 535 -32.46 30.33 -8.48
CA GLY A 535 -33.40 31.17 -9.23
C GLY A 535 -34.44 31.87 -8.34
N TRP A 536 -34.06 32.27 -7.13
CA TRP A 536 -34.95 32.93 -6.18
C TRP A 536 -35.34 34.35 -6.64
N ASN A 537 -36.59 34.75 -6.37
CA ASN A 537 -37.06 36.10 -6.65
C ASN A 537 -36.67 37.05 -5.50
N THR A 538 -35.71 37.94 -5.76
CA THR A 538 -35.14 38.86 -4.77
C THR A 538 -35.65 40.32 -4.90
N ILE A 539 -36.74 40.54 -5.65
CA ILE A 539 -37.34 41.87 -5.85
C ILE A 539 -37.88 42.44 -4.54
N ASP A 540 -38.55 41.60 -3.73
CA ASP A 540 -38.99 41.99 -2.41
C ASP A 540 -37.81 41.98 -1.44
N ARG A 541 -37.52 43.16 -0.89
CA ARG A 541 -36.37 43.45 -0.03
C ARG A 541 -36.78 43.62 1.44
N SER A 542 -38.01 43.28 1.82
CA SER A 542 -38.47 43.39 3.20
C SER A 542 -37.87 42.28 4.07
N THR A 543 -37.12 42.65 5.11
CA THR A 543 -36.51 41.73 6.07
C THR A 543 -36.73 42.23 7.49
N THR A 544 -36.80 41.31 8.47
CA THR A 544 -36.92 41.68 9.88
C THR A 544 -35.57 42.04 10.53
N PHE A 545 -34.46 41.77 9.86
CA PHE A 545 -33.11 42.02 10.39
C PHE A 545 -32.74 43.52 10.37
N PRO A 546 -32.48 44.14 11.53
CA PRO A 546 -32.26 45.58 11.65
C PRO A 546 -30.87 46.03 11.18
N ASP A 547 -29.91 45.11 11.10
CA ASP A 547 -28.53 45.36 10.67
C ASP A 547 -28.34 45.30 9.15
N VAL A 548 -29.38 44.96 8.40
CA VAL A 548 -29.38 44.98 6.94
C VAL A 548 -29.86 46.35 6.48
N SER A 549 -28.95 47.19 5.97
CA SER A 549 -29.32 48.48 5.38
C SER A 549 -30.25 48.32 4.16
N ASP A 550 -31.16 49.26 3.92
CA ASP A 550 -32.00 49.30 2.70
C ASP A 550 -31.17 49.28 1.40
N ARG A 551 -29.95 49.83 1.45
CA ARG A 551 -29.01 49.88 0.33
C ARG A 551 -28.07 48.68 0.23
N HIS A 552 -28.13 47.74 1.18
CA HIS A 552 -27.26 46.57 1.18
C HIS A 552 -27.48 45.74 -0.08
N PHE A 553 -26.40 45.31 -0.75
CA PHE A 553 -26.49 44.61 -2.05
C PHE A 553 -27.29 43.30 -1.92
N ALA A 554 -27.04 42.55 -0.84
CA ALA A 554 -27.70 41.27 -0.57
C ALA A 554 -29.10 41.37 0.05
N ARG A 555 -29.67 42.57 0.24
CA ARG A 555 -30.91 42.73 1.02
C ARG A 555 -32.07 41.87 0.48
N GLY A 556 -32.26 41.83 -0.84
CA GLY A 556 -33.30 41.00 -1.46
C GLY A 556 -33.06 39.51 -1.27
N SER A 557 -31.81 39.06 -1.43
CA SER A 557 -31.41 37.66 -1.22
C SER A 557 -31.59 37.24 0.25
N ILE A 558 -31.22 38.11 1.19
CA ILE A 558 -31.40 37.89 2.63
C ILE A 558 -32.89 37.82 2.98
N ALA A 559 -33.71 38.74 2.48
CA ALA A 559 -35.16 38.74 2.69
C ALA A 559 -35.84 37.46 2.19
N GLU A 560 -35.38 36.93 1.05
CA GLU A 560 -35.90 35.68 0.51
C GLU A 560 -35.38 34.44 1.27
N ALA A 561 -34.11 34.43 1.67
CA ALA A 561 -33.53 33.37 2.50
C ALA A 561 -34.22 33.30 3.87
N GLU A 562 -34.58 34.44 4.45
CA GLU A 562 -35.37 34.54 5.68
C GLU A 562 -36.74 33.91 5.49
N ARG A 563 -37.48 34.30 4.44
CA ARG A 563 -38.82 33.75 4.13
C ARG A 563 -38.81 32.23 3.90
N ARG A 564 -37.69 31.70 3.39
CA ARG A 564 -37.49 30.25 3.15
C ARG A 564 -36.94 29.50 4.37
N ASN A 565 -36.75 30.18 5.50
CA ASN A 565 -36.12 29.64 6.70
C ASN A 565 -34.69 29.10 6.49
N VAL A 566 -33.98 29.60 5.47
CA VAL A 566 -32.57 29.25 5.22
C VAL A 566 -31.69 29.93 6.26
N ILE A 567 -31.98 31.20 6.58
CA ILE A 567 -31.33 31.97 7.65
C ILE A 567 -32.35 32.41 8.69
N GLY A 568 -31.96 32.39 9.97
CA GLY A 568 -32.82 32.78 11.10
C GLY A 568 -32.27 33.92 11.96
N GLY A 569 -31.06 34.42 11.66
CA GLY A 569 -30.36 35.43 12.47
C GLY A 569 -29.83 34.89 13.81
N TYR A 570 -29.25 35.81 14.58
CA TYR A 570 -28.71 35.59 15.92
C TYR A 570 -29.75 35.97 16.99
N ALA A 571 -29.49 35.59 18.25
CA ALA A 571 -30.39 35.86 19.37
C ALA A 571 -30.63 37.36 19.63
N ASP A 572 -29.73 38.23 19.17
CA ASP A 572 -29.85 39.69 19.22
C ASP A 572 -30.74 40.27 18.10
N GLY A 573 -31.30 39.41 17.24
CA GLY A 573 -32.15 39.78 16.12
C GLY A 573 -31.37 40.23 14.88
N THR A 574 -30.04 40.16 14.86
CA THR A 574 -29.20 40.52 13.71
C THR A 574 -28.93 39.34 12.79
N VAL A 575 -28.44 39.60 11.57
CA VAL A 575 -28.00 38.55 10.63
C VAL A 575 -26.52 38.60 10.29
N ARG A 576 -25.84 39.70 10.65
CA ARG A 576 -24.42 39.99 10.45
C ARG A 576 -23.99 39.73 9.01
N PRO A 577 -24.55 40.48 8.04
CA PRO A 577 -24.43 40.14 6.63
C PRO A 577 -22.99 40.21 6.11
N ASN A 578 -22.14 41.04 6.70
CA ASN A 578 -20.75 41.24 6.27
C ASN A 578 -19.73 40.44 7.08
N ASP A 579 -20.19 39.67 8.08
CA ASP A 579 -19.29 38.81 8.84
C ASP A 579 -18.99 37.55 8.02
N PRO A 580 -17.75 37.01 8.11
CA PRO A 580 -17.42 35.70 7.57
C PRO A 580 -18.34 34.61 8.12
N ILE A 581 -18.67 33.64 7.28
CA ILE A 581 -19.47 32.48 7.69
C ILE A 581 -18.56 31.35 8.18
N SER A 582 -18.91 30.73 9.31
CA SER A 582 -18.19 29.54 9.77
C SER A 582 -18.62 28.28 9.03
N ARG A 583 -17.78 27.23 9.06
CA ARG A 583 -18.08 25.91 8.48
C ARG A 583 -19.37 25.32 9.03
N ALA A 584 -19.63 25.45 10.34
CA ALA A 584 -20.87 24.98 10.95
C ALA A 584 -22.11 25.74 10.45
N GLU A 585 -22.02 27.06 10.32
CA GLU A 585 -23.14 27.89 9.87
C GLU A 585 -23.45 27.66 8.39
N LEU A 586 -22.42 27.52 7.55
CA LEU A 586 -22.58 27.22 6.14
C LEU A 586 -23.21 25.83 5.93
N THR A 587 -22.80 24.84 6.70
CA THR A 587 -23.38 23.49 6.69
C THR A 587 -24.89 23.52 6.92
N VAL A 588 -25.35 24.27 7.92
CA VAL A 588 -26.79 24.42 8.17
C VAL A 588 -27.49 25.17 7.05
N MET A 589 -26.85 26.19 6.48
CA MET A 589 -27.39 26.96 5.36
C MET A 589 -27.60 26.07 4.13
N LEU A 590 -26.57 25.32 3.71
CA LEU A 590 -26.64 24.42 2.55
C LEU A 590 -27.67 23.31 2.77
N SER A 591 -27.72 22.70 3.95
CA SER A 591 -28.70 21.63 4.22
C SER A 591 -30.14 22.11 4.09
N ARG A 592 -30.41 23.36 4.48
CA ARG A 592 -31.75 23.98 4.34
C ARG A 592 -32.09 24.34 2.90
N VAL A 593 -31.10 24.70 2.10
CA VAL A 593 -31.32 25.02 0.68
C VAL A 593 -31.63 23.77 -0.14
N TYR A 594 -30.88 22.69 0.07
CA TYR A 594 -30.92 21.50 -0.81
C TYR A 594 -31.71 20.32 -0.24
N SER A 595 -31.95 20.26 1.08
CA SER A 595 -32.79 19.24 1.74
C SER A 595 -32.48 17.78 1.36
N TYR A 596 -31.38 17.23 1.89
CA TYR A 596 -30.97 15.83 1.66
C TYR A 596 -31.64 14.84 2.64
N PRO A 597 -31.90 13.57 2.25
CA PRO A 597 -32.57 12.58 3.09
C PRO A 597 -31.76 12.20 4.34
N ALA A 598 -32.45 12.02 5.47
CA ALA A 598 -31.84 11.58 6.73
C ALA A 598 -31.83 10.05 6.85
N GLN A 599 -30.65 9.42 6.86
CA GLN A 599 -30.45 8.01 7.20
C GLN A 599 -29.14 7.81 8.02
N ARG A 600 -28.95 6.62 8.63
CA ARG A 600 -28.10 6.34 9.83
C ARG A 600 -26.60 6.08 9.62
N GLU A 601 -25.81 6.70 10.52
CA GLU A 601 -24.36 6.64 10.90
C GLU A 601 -23.30 7.36 10.01
N ALA A 602 -22.62 8.37 10.58
CA ALA A 602 -21.49 9.08 9.99
C ALA A 602 -20.17 8.74 10.68
N PRO A 603 -19.03 9.00 10.02
CA PRO A 603 -17.73 9.04 10.68
C PRO A 603 -17.71 10.04 11.85
N ALA A 604 -17.06 9.65 12.94
CA ALA A 604 -16.89 10.48 14.12
C ALA A 604 -15.68 11.42 13.95
N PHE A 605 -15.93 12.71 13.73
CA PHE A 605 -14.88 13.73 13.85
C PHE A 605 -14.54 13.98 15.32
N THR A 606 -13.26 14.14 15.61
CA THR A 606 -12.74 14.31 16.97
C THR A 606 -13.21 15.62 17.64
N ASP A 607 -13.55 16.63 16.84
CA ASP A 607 -13.95 17.97 17.28
C ASP A 607 -15.45 18.27 17.08
N VAL A 608 -16.25 17.27 16.64
CA VAL A 608 -17.70 17.43 16.46
C VAL A 608 -18.47 16.69 17.54
N ARG A 609 -19.21 17.46 18.35
CA ARG A 609 -20.16 16.90 19.29
C ARG A 609 -21.52 16.66 18.63
N THR A 610 -22.14 15.51 18.92
CA THR A 610 -23.42 15.09 18.33
C THR A 610 -24.63 15.92 18.78
N ASP A 611 -24.49 16.71 19.85
CA ASP A 611 -25.53 17.57 20.43
C ASP A 611 -25.56 19.00 19.87
N ARG A 612 -24.68 19.33 18.92
CA ARG A 612 -24.57 20.69 18.37
C ARG A 612 -25.63 20.93 17.29
N TYR A 613 -26.01 22.20 17.13
CA TYR A 613 -27.09 22.62 16.23
C TYR A 613 -26.85 22.26 14.75
N TYR A 614 -25.59 22.09 14.34
CA TYR A 614 -25.21 21.77 12.97
C TYR A 614 -24.99 20.27 12.72
N SER A 615 -24.97 19.43 13.76
CA SER A 615 -24.53 18.02 13.64
C SER A 615 -25.45 17.21 12.71
N GLY A 616 -26.76 17.47 12.73
CA GLY A 616 -27.70 16.83 11.81
C GLY A 616 -27.53 17.27 10.35
N SER A 617 -27.26 18.57 10.13
CA SER A 617 -26.97 19.13 8.80
C SER A 617 -25.63 18.62 8.25
N LEU A 618 -24.62 18.50 9.12
CA LEU A 618 -23.30 17.99 8.75
C LEU A 618 -23.40 16.55 8.25
N LEU A 619 -24.14 15.71 8.97
CA LEU A 619 -24.39 14.33 8.57
C LEU A 619 -25.03 14.22 7.17
N GLN A 620 -25.99 15.10 6.87
CA GLN A 620 -26.65 15.13 5.55
C GLN A 620 -25.67 15.47 4.44
N LEU A 621 -24.81 16.47 4.63
CA LEU A 621 -23.89 16.94 3.61
C LEU A 621 -22.68 16.01 3.41
N LEU A 622 -22.16 15.38 4.47
CA LEU A 622 -21.06 14.40 4.36
C LEU A 622 -21.46 13.22 3.47
N ARG A 623 -22.67 12.70 3.69
CA ARG A 623 -23.20 11.55 2.91
C ARG A 623 -23.51 11.90 1.48
N ALA A 624 -23.94 13.13 1.25
CA ALA A 624 -24.10 13.67 -0.09
C ALA A 624 -22.75 14.06 -0.71
N GLY A 625 -21.60 13.78 -0.09
CA GLY A 625 -20.29 14.14 -0.64
C GLY A 625 -20.07 15.65 -0.84
N ILE A 626 -20.95 16.50 -0.29
CA ILE A 626 -20.92 17.96 -0.49
C ILE A 626 -19.83 18.61 0.36
N ILE A 627 -19.64 18.09 1.58
CA ILE A 627 -18.62 18.55 2.52
C ILE A 627 -17.79 17.37 3.00
N ASP A 628 -16.56 17.64 3.41
CA ASP A 628 -15.64 16.64 3.96
C ASP A 628 -14.88 17.21 5.18
N GLY A 629 -14.24 16.33 5.94
CA GLY A 629 -13.32 16.66 7.04
C GLY A 629 -11.91 16.97 6.55
N TYR A 630 -11.02 17.22 7.50
CA TYR A 630 -9.58 17.36 7.26
C TYR A 630 -8.88 16.01 7.47
N PRO A 631 -7.69 15.79 6.88
CA PRO A 631 -6.94 14.52 7.03
C PRO A 631 -6.62 14.12 8.48
N ASP A 632 -6.65 15.08 9.41
CA ASP A 632 -6.46 14.86 10.86
C ASP A 632 -7.73 14.41 11.60
N ASN A 633 -8.78 14.01 10.86
CA ASN A 633 -10.08 13.60 11.38
C ASN A 633 -10.79 14.70 12.20
N THR A 634 -10.62 15.96 11.79
CA THR A 634 -11.36 17.13 12.33
C THR A 634 -12.32 17.73 11.29
N PHE A 635 -13.35 18.44 11.75
CA PHE A 635 -14.27 19.20 10.89
C PHE A 635 -14.03 20.71 10.94
N ARG A 636 -13.49 21.21 12.05
CA ARG A 636 -13.21 22.62 12.39
C ARG A 636 -14.46 23.51 12.26
N PRO A 637 -15.50 23.27 13.08
CA PRO A 637 -16.81 23.91 12.92
C PRO A 637 -16.80 25.44 13.05
N ASP A 638 -15.85 25.97 13.82
CA ASP A 638 -15.73 27.40 14.10
C ASP A 638 -14.80 28.13 13.11
N ASN A 639 -14.13 27.40 12.21
CA ASN A 639 -13.29 28.02 11.18
C ASN A 639 -14.15 28.74 10.13
N GLU A 640 -13.68 29.89 9.69
CA GLU A 640 -14.26 30.63 8.57
C GLU A 640 -14.04 29.88 7.25
N VAL A 641 -15.02 29.96 6.35
CA VAL A 641 -14.96 29.31 5.03
C VAL A 641 -14.43 30.28 4.00
N THR A 642 -13.43 29.88 3.24
CA THR A 642 -12.91 30.67 2.10
C THR A 642 -13.87 30.64 0.92
N ARG A 643 -13.77 31.63 0.02
CA ARG A 643 -14.56 31.68 -1.23
C ARG A 643 -14.34 30.45 -2.10
N ALA A 644 -13.13 29.91 -2.14
CA ALA A 644 -12.78 28.67 -2.83
C ALA A 644 -13.49 27.45 -2.23
N GLU A 645 -13.41 27.26 -0.90
CA GLU A 645 -14.10 26.15 -0.22
C GLU A 645 -15.62 26.22 -0.40
N PHE A 646 -16.21 27.42 -0.34
CA PHE A 646 -17.63 27.61 -0.62
C PHE A 646 -17.99 27.22 -2.06
N ALA A 647 -17.18 27.64 -3.03
CA ALA A 647 -17.37 27.30 -4.43
C ALA A 647 -17.30 25.78 -4.66
N VAL A 648 -16.35 25.08 -4.03
CA VAL A 648 -16.27 23.61 -4.07
C VAL A 648 -17.56 22.98 -3.58
N MET A 649 -18.09 23.42 -2.43
CA MET A 649 -19.34 22.88 -1.90
C MET A 649 -20.52 23.13 -2.86
N VAL A 650 -20.65 24.34 -3.40
CA VAL A 650 -21.74 24.67 -4.35
C VAL A 650 -21.60 23.90 -5.66
N ASN A 651 -20.39 23.75 -6.22
CA ASN A 651 -20.19 23.00 -7.45
C ASN A 651 -20.54 21.52 -7.27
N ARG A 652 -20.15 20.91 -6.14
CA ARG A 652 -20.58 19.56 -5.77
C ARG A 652 -22.10 19.42 -5.68
N THR A 653 -22.81 20.42 -5.16
CA THR A 653 -24.30 20.39 -5.16
C THR A 653 -24.91 20.45 -6.55
N LEU A 654 -24.23 21.06 -7.53
CA LEU A 654 -24.71 21.12 -8.92
C LEU A 654 -24.47 19.84 -9.71
N ASN A 655 -23.56 18.99 -9.23
CA ASN A 655 -23.18 17.72 -9.85
C ASN A 655 -23.86 16.50 -9.20
N GLN A 656 -24.77 16.74 -8.25
CA GLN A 656 -25.72 15.76 -7.71
C GLN A 656 -27.05 15.84 -8.45
#